data_AF-A0A6J1NLX4-F1
#
_entry.id   AF-A0A6J1NLX4-F1
#
_cell.length_a   1.000
_cell.length_b   1.000
_cell.length_c   1.000
_cell.angle_alpha   90.00
_cell.angle_beta   90.00
_cell.angle_gamma   90.00
#
_symmetry.space_group_name_H-M   'P 1'
#
loop_
_entity.id
_entity.type
_entity.pdbx_description
1 polymer ?
#
loop_
_entity_poly.entity_id
_entity_poly.type
_entity_poly.pdbx_seq_one_letter_code
_entity_poly.pdbx_strand_id
1 'polypeptide(L)'
;MIIKKISVLIVFLVLLSNVSGEETKVSLTFVIDNTYSMNEDIEEVKRRTDDVFNAVLNSNVSLIDEFIIVTFNDPKTGWNVESATLRVKTNRRDLFKEALHKIKVFGGDDCPEMSMTGIELGLNTSKPHSYLYVFTDADALDYKKYNYVKSLALEKSIQVTFLLTGQCETGIVEKQRYVYNNLATATSGQVFHIKKQEISKIIEYILVNLRNKRTTLLRKCFKNDAECGNKHSFTVDSKLWEIVIALSAPKPIVDDDITVTGPDGRPVEVQQLVSSQNTTIVKLKDEVGKYSISIPNCHDVTVLVTASTSISFQYGFSSDKPHCLDETYRKPVQDIKSHLAIELDNKERDVTLKNVELWDIDDEFIVELPLKLIDSDRQLYITETKFSAPHQTFKIADSSVDIICRIIKGKPKPAISWSFDRNFQGNFNNLNETTQTIHINRVTQEKVGTYKCKAVNDLGNDTHSMELNVQYRPTVEVKPKRTYDAKNGTKVKLLCLVDGSPIPKVRWLVGDKEIKDDGKCDENNNVILENIQSNDEGQYSCRADNNYSSQTLTYTVNVPVPVSILKLLQNTIDVVEGDARFQLQCIVWGSPKPTVRWIYNGITITDGGSYEIKNDYTLVVKNVSSKSGGTYTCKAENTGGNDTIEYEVNVHRIQTNLTAYPPRDDYATDTTYLLEGNGTHNIPCGTELSEGDLVRWFKDGHLLRTGELTLINVTKADVGHYICRICKSEYSYSYHKRILLGTEAKFVTGGNTIQITFEEGAEAQLDCSATGDPPPKTVWYRKIHRIEGITTSRYSILMNNNNIYNWKNIMCSVSNVFGTIKRYFEIVEEEHSATSENFNRPCRGSDTTLMAVGFDVGGSFMPVYRVCFDNITRTPLYVEHDIHKSIANMTPKRKAEYTRSSYLTLEYEDIYDCRNQIDPISSYIGKSLKNDEKCCFKRRQLVNPKDVLPGVAQAATYHNLNVVPQWSTCGSENWDEVEHRVRMYAINTNGTVKMWTGATSVKHEIPAIYLKDKLNQKLQVPQYIWRVVQGQLAVIHVNVPNLTLSTALSYILCEDICNTIPWMMYEHWRDLDKGFIYCCKLKDFEEAFDYYGYQCFK
;
A
#
# COMPACT_ATOMS: atom_id res chain seq x y z
N MET A 1 33.58 32.77 45.11
CA MET A 1 32.76 32.85 43.88
C MET A 1 31.79 31.67 43.87
N ILE A 2 30.59 31.82 43.31
CA ILE A 2 29.68 30.69 43.00
C ILE A 2 29.38 30.80 41.50
N ILE A 3 29.69 29.76 40.74
CA ILE A 3 29.36 29.67 39.31
C ILE A 3 28.65 28.32 39.09
N LYS A 4 27.49 28.35 38.41
CA LYS A 4 26.75 27.15 38.00
C LYS A 4 27.32 26.62 36.68
N LYS A 5 27.33 25.30 36.50
CA LYS A 5 27.67 24.62 35.23
C LYS A 5 26.78 25.19 34.12
N ILE A 6 27.30 25.47 32.93
CA ILE A 6 26.53 26.00 31.79
C ILE A 6 26.64 25.01 30.63
N SER A 7 25.51 24.40 30.24
CA SER A 7 25.34 23.68 28.97
C SER A 7 24.79 24.66 27.94
N VAL A 8 25.19 24.57 26.66
CA VAL A 8 24.72 25.48 25.61
C VAL A 8 24.18 24.71 24.41
N LEU A 9 23.11 25.24 23.84
CA LEU A 9 22.16 24.52 23.00
C LEU A 9 21.82 25.39 21.76
N ILE A 10 22.56 25.23 20.67
CA ILE A 10 22.32 26.02 19.43
C ILE A 10 21.11 25.44 18.67
N VAL A 11 20.18 26.31 18.24
CA VAL A 11 19.03 25.94 17.41
C VAL A 11 18.94 26.86 16.19
N PHE A 12 18.74 26.31 14.99
CA PHE A 12 18.35 27.04 13.79
C PHE A 12 16.89 26.70 13.43
N LEU A 13 16.07 27.69 13.09
CA LEU A 13 14.65 27.48 12.79
C LEU A 13 14.23 28.29 11.56
N VAL A 14 13.82 27.64 10.46
CA VAL A 14 13.05 28.30 9.39
C VAL A 14 11.62 28.49 9.89
N LEU A 15 11.02 29.70 9.88
CA LEU A 15 9.64 29.86 10.35
C LEU A 15 8.67 28.98 9.56
N LEU A 16 8.30 27.86 10.17
CA LEU A 16 6.99 27.24 10.14
C LEU A 16 6.90 26.45 11.46
N SER A 17 6.04 26.92 12.38
CA SER A 17 6.08 26.67 13.82
C SER A 17 5.94 25.21 14.27
N ASN A 18 6.83 24.83 15.21
CA ASN A 18 6.90 23.60 16.01
C ASN A 18 6.32 23.78 17.43
N VAL A 19 5.97 22.63 18.02
CA VAL A 19 6.09 22.14 19.42
C VAL A 19 5.94 23.09 20.62
N SER A 20 5.18 22.59 21.60
CA SER A 20 4.93 23.16 22.92
C SER A 20 4.88 22.06 23.99
N GLY A 21 5.93 21.97 24.81
CA GLY A 21 6.05 21.09 25.97
C GLY A 21 5.31 21.58 27.22
N GLU A 22 4.16 21.00 27.48
CA GLU A 22 3.96 20.09 28.62
C GLU A 22 3.82 18.68 27.99
N GLU A 23 3.58 17.59 28.73
CA GLU A 23 2.95 16.41 28.10
C GLU A 23 1.52 16.81 27.67
N THR A 24 1.40 17.68 26.67
CA THR A 24 0.17 18.09 26.03
C THR A 24 -0.26 16.89 25.21
N LYS A 25 -0.84 15.94 25.92
CA LYS A 25 -1.71 14.88 25.47
C LYS A 25 -2.42 15.30 24.17
N VAL A 26 -1.87 14.91 23.02
CA VAL A 26 -2.36 15.32 21.70
C VAL A 26 -3.47 14.39 21.23
N SER A 27 -4.31 14.89 20.33
CA SER A 27 -5.27 14.07 19.61
C SER A 27 -4.64 13.50 18.33
N LEU A 28 -4.97 12.27 17.99
CA LEU A 28 -4.78 11.73 16.65
C LEU A 28 -6.14 11.68 15.94
N THR A 29 -6.32 12.52 14.93
CA THR A 29 -7.63 12.76 14.30
C THR A 29 -7.65 12.26 12.87
N PHE A 30 -8.58 11.34 12.57
CA PHE A 30 -8.85 10.86 11.22
C PHE A 30 -10.16 11.48 10.72
N VAL A 31 -10.08 12.17 9.59
CA VAL A 31 -11.21 12.76 8.89
C VAL A 31 -11.39 11.96 7.60
N ILE A 32 -12.44 11.16 7.52
CA ILE A 32 -12.61 10.13 6.50
C ILE A 32 -13.85 10.42 5.65
N ASP A 33 -13.64 10.59 4.36
CA ASP A 33 -14.70 10.56 3.37
C ASP A 33 -15.38 9.18 3.39
N ASN A 34 -16.69 9.13 3.66
CA ASN A 34 -17.46 7.88 3.79
C ASN A 34 -18.50 7.68 2.70
N THR A 35 -18.22 8.16 1.50
CA THR A 35 -19.00 7.90 0.29
C THR A 35 -18.69 6.54 -0.34
N TYR A 36 -19.53 6.12 -1.29
CA TYR A 36 -19.43 4.78 -1.89
C TYR A 36 -18.13 4.56 -2.68
N SER A 37 -17.55 5.61 -3.28
CA SER A 37 -16.25 5.53 -3.99
C SER A 37 -15.10 5.15 -3.06
N MET A 38 -15.18 5.57 -1.79
CA MET A 38 -14.21 5.30 -0.73
C MET A 38 -14.32 3.89 -0.12
N ASN A 39 -15.22 3.02 -0.58
CA ASN A 39 -15.43 1.70 0.04
C ASN A 39 -14.15 0.84 0.07
N GLU A 40 -13.40 0.79 -1.04
CA GLU A 40 -12.13 0.04 -1.08
C GLU A 40 -11.04 0.70 -0.23
N ASP A 41 -10.98 2.03 -0.20
CA ASP A 41 -10.02 2.82 0.59
C ASP A 41 -10.26 2.63 2.10
N ILE A 42 -11.51 2.69 2.53
CA ILE A 42 -11.93 2.48 3.93
C ILE A 42 -11.64 1.06 4.36
N GLU A 43 -11.88 0.06 3.51
CA GLU A 43 -11.54 -1.33 3.83
C GLU A 43 -10.03 -1.54 3.94
N GLU A 44 -9.20 -0.88 3.10
CA GLU A 44 -7.74 -0.95 3.26
C GLU A 44 -7.26 -0.24 4.53
N VAL A 45 -7.85 0.92 4.87
CA VAL A 45 -7.61 1.61 6.14
C VAL A 45 -7.98 0.68 7.30
N LYS A 46 -9.15 0.03 7.30
CA LYS A 46 -9.59 -0.93 8.33
C LYS A 46 -8.63 -2.13 8.42
N ARG A 47 -8.27 -2.74 7.28
CA ARG A 47 -7.46 -3.97 7.21
C ARG A 47 -6.06 -3.80 7.79
N ARG A 48 -5.45 -2.63 7.63
CA ARG A 48 -4.05 -2.38 8.04
C ARG A 48 -3.92 -1.54 9.30
N THR A 49 -5.01 -0.91 9.75
CA THR A 49 -5.06 -0.30 11.09
C THR A 49 -4.65 -1.32 12.15
N ASP A 50 -4.98 -2.60 12.02
CA ASP A 50 -4.58 -3.62 13.00
C ASP A 50 -3.07 -3.80 13.15
N ASP A 51 -2.34 -4.01 12.05
CA ASP A 51 -0.90 -4.24 12.10
C ASP A 51 -0.13 -2.97 12.50
N VAL A 52 -0.57 -1.82 11.96
CA VAL A 52 0.14 -0.55 12.14
C VAL A 52 -0.24 0.13 13.46
N PHE A 53 -1.50 0.07 13.91
CA PHE A 53 -1.86 0.52 15.27
C PHE A 53 -1.25 -0.40 16.32
N ASN A 54 -1.20 -1.73 16.14
CA ASN A 54 -0.51 -2.58 17.11
C ASN A 54 0.99 -2.27 17.18
N ALA A 55 1.65 -1.91 16.06
CA ALA A 55 3.03 -1.46 16.05
C ALA A 55 3.22 -0.09 16.77
N VAL A 56 2.33 0.87 16.54
CA VAL A 56 2.38 2.22 17.15
C VAL A 56 2.02 2.21 18.65
N LEU A 57 1.05 1.38 19.04
CA LEU A 57 0.48 1.35 20.37
C LEU A 57 1.27 0.44 21.33
N ASN A 58 2.06 -0.51 20.82
CA ASN A 58 3.00 -1.31 21.65
C ASN A 58 4.34 -0.60 21.89
N SER A 59 4.59 0.55 21.25
CA SER A 59 5.69 1.45 21.61
C SER A 59 5.23 2.47 22.66
N ASN A 60 6.07 2.74 23.67
CA ASN A 60 5.86 3.75 24.71
C ASN A 60 5.90 5.20 24.15
N VAL A 61 4.97 5.55 23.25
CA VAL A 61 4.77 6.93 22.80
C VAL A 61 3.78 7.58 23.76
N SER A 62 4.30 8.29 24.77
CA SER A 62 3.53 8.89 25.87
C SER A 62 2.68 10.11 25.50
N LEU A 63 2.65 10.52 24.22
CA LEU A 63 2.10 11.82 23.79
C LEU A 63 0.65 11.78 23.27
N ILE A 64 0.17 10.68 22.64
CA ILE A 64 -1.20 10.61 22.10
C ILE A 64 -2.16 10.15 23.20
N ASP A 65 -3.11 11.00 23.57
CA ASP A 65 -4.05 10.76 24.67
C ASP A 65 -5.43 10.34 24.21
N GLU A 66 -5.83 10.83 23.04
CA GLU A 66 -7.14 10.56 22.49
C GLU A 66 -7.08 10.40 20.98
N PHE A 67 -7.94 9.54 20.49
CA PHE A 67 -8.14 9.26 19.08
C PHE A 67 -9.51 9.78 18.68
N ILE A 68 -9.56 10.46 17.53
CA ILE A 68 -10.76 11.08 17.01
C ILE A 68 -11.01 10.55 15.60
N ILE A 69 -12.24 10.13 15.32
CA ILE A 69 -12.73 9.81 13.97
C ILE A 69 -13.87 10.78 13.67
N VAL A 70 -13.79 11.45 12.54
CA VAL A 70 -14.86 12.23 11.94
C VAL A 70 -15.08 11.73 10.52
N THR A 71 -16.31 11.40 10.14
CA THR A 71 -16.63 11.11 8.73
C THR A 71 -17.35 12.27 8.07
N PHE A 72 -17.26 12.40 6.75
CA PHE A 72 -18.00 13.40 5.98
C PHE A 72 -18.43 12.84 4.61
N ASN A 73 -19.51 13.41 4.05
CA ASN A 73 -20.10 13.02 2.77
C ASN A 73 -20.84 14.21 2.08
N ASP A 74 -21.43 13.97 0.90
CA ASP A 74 -22.24 14.96 0.16
C ASP A 74 -23.66 15.19 0.77
N PRO A 75 -24.06 16.45 1.04
CA PRO A 75 -25.40 16.85 1.51
C PRO A 75 -26.51 16.73 0.46
N LYS A 76 -26.23 16.48 -0.83
CA LYS A 76 -27.26 16.29 -1.87
C LYS A 76 -28.14 15.05 -1.67
N THR A 77 -27.78 14.18 -0.73
CA THR A 77 -28.49 12.92 -0.44
C THR A 77 -29.71 13.08 0.45
N GLY A 78 -30.06 14.31 0.87
CA GLY A 78 -31.23 14.56 1.73
C GLY A 78 -31.17 13.85 3.09
N TRP A 79 -30.00 13.32 3.48
CA TRP A 79 -29.73 12.73 4.78
C TRP A 79 -29.34 13.83 5.76
N ASN A 80 -29.82 13.77 7.01
CA ASN A 80 -29.33 14.64 8.07
C ASN A 80 -27.81 14.47 8.17
N VAL A 81 -27.05 15.55 7.94
CA VAL A 81 -25.57 15.53 7.96
C VAL A 81 -25.04 14.97 9.30
N GLU A 82 -25.81 15.08 10.38
CA GLU A 82 -25.48 14.51 11.70
C GLU A 82 -25.52 12.97 11.78
N SER A 83 -26.36 12.27 11.00
CA SER A 83 -26.47 10.81 11.06
C SER A 83 -25.47 10.07 10.16
N ALA A 84 -24.94 10.74 9.11
CA ALA A 84 -23.86 10.22 8.27
C ALA A 84 -22.45 10.56 8.79
N THR A 85 -22.35 11.57 9.66
CA THR A 85 -21.11 12.00 10.31
C THR A 85 -20.89 11.18 11.58
N LEU A 86 -20.12 10.09 11.49
CA LEU A 86 -19.60 9.40 12.66
C LEU A 86 -18.59 10.32 13.37
N ARG A 87 -18.88 10.67 14.63
CA ARG A 87 -17.93 11.37 15.50
C ARG A 87 -17.61 10.49 16.69
N VAL A 88 -16.39 9.98 16.73
CA VAL A 88 -15.90 9.22 17.87
C VAL A 88 -14.70 9.93 18.44
N LYS A 89 -14.71 10.15 19.76
CA LYS A 89 -13.59 10.64 20.53
C LYS A 89 -13.36 9.67 21.67
N THR A 90 -12.18 9.08 21.75
CA THR A 90 -11.89 8.04 22.75
C THR A 90 -10.41 8.00 23.11
N ASN A 91 -10.09 7.74 24.37
CA ASN A 91 -8.72 7.43 24.82
C ASN A 91 -8.43 5.91 24.81
N ARG A 92 -9.44 5.11 24.50
CA ARG A 92 -9.41 3.64 24.44
C ARG A 92 -9.14 3.18 23.01
N ARG A 93 -8.00 2.52 22.83
CA ARG A 93 -7.48 2.02 21.54
C ARG A 93 -8.41 1.01 20.87
N ASP A 94 -8.99 0.11 21.67
CA ASP A 94 -9.97 -0.89 21.26
C ASP A 94 -11.28 -0.25 20.80
N LEU A 95 -11.76 0.80 21.49
CA LEU A 95 -12.95 1.55 21.09
C LEU A 95 -12.71 2.38 19.82
N PHE A 96 -11.50 2.89 19.63
CA PHE A 96 -11.13 3.57 18.39
C PHE A 96 -11.15 2.59 17.20
N LYS A 97 -10.58 1.40 17.39
CA LYS A 97 -10.63 0.32 16.39
C LYS A 97 -12.07 -0.09 16.10
N GLU A 98 -12.88 -0.31 17.12
CA GLU A 98 -14.30 -0.64 16.96
C GLU A 98 -15.05 0.46 16.19
N ALA A 99 -14.78 1.72 16.50
CA ALA A 99 -15.33 2.86 15.78
C ALA A 99 -14.92 2.90 14.31
N LEU A 100 -13.65 2.61 14.00
CA LEU A 100 -13.16 2.53 12.62
C LEU A 100 -13.87 1.41 11.85
N HIS A 101 -14.07 0.25 12.47
CA HIS A 101 -14.83 -0.85 11.86
C HIS A 101 -16.34 -0.54 11.73
N LYS A 102 -16.87 0.37 12.55
CA LYS A 102 -18.26 0.85 12.47
C LYS A 102 -18.49 1.88 11.37
N ILE A 103 -17.45 2.39 10.71
CA ILE A 103 -17.62 3.28 9.55
C ILE A 103 -18.39 2.53 8.47
N LYS A 104 -19.58 3.04 8.18
CA LYS A 104 -20.42 2.63 7.06
C LYS A 104 -20.22 3.61 5.92
N VAL A 105 -20.16 3.07 4.71
CA VAL A 105 -20.25 3.86 3.49
C VAL A 105 -21.71 4.18 3.20
N PHE A 106 -21.99 5.44 2.87
CA PHE A 106 -23.31 5.92 2.50
C PHE A 106 -23.35 6.22 1.00
N GLY A 107 -24.54 6.19 0.40
CA GLY A 107 -24.72 6.53 -1.01
C GLY A 107 -24.29 7.97 -1.31
N GLY A 108 -23.84 8.22 -2.55
CA GLY A 108 -23.44 9.52 -3.08
C GLY A 108 -23.07 9.35 -4.56
N ASP A 109 -23.65 10.19 -5.43
CA ASP A 109 -23.21 10.36 -6.82
C ASP A 109 -22.10 11.43 -6.76
N ASP A 110 -20.88 10.96 -6.94
CA ASP A 110 -19.66 11.67 -7.34
C ASP A 110 -19.44 13.16 -6.97
N CYS A 111 -18.31 13.40 -6.27
CA CYS A 111 -17.31 14.45 -6.54
C CYS A 111 -17.83 15.85 -6.99
N PRO A 112 -17.61 16.96 -6.24
CA PRO A 112 -16.77 17.12 -5.05
C PRO A 112 -17.53 16.98 -3.71
N GLU A 113 -16.80 16.83 -2.59
CA GLU A 113 -17.30 16.45 -1.25
C GLU A 113 -17.22 17.58 -0.19
N MET A 114 -17.95 17.49 0.94
CA MET A 114 -17.90 18.47 2.04
C MET A 114 -16.67 18.33 2.97
N SER A 115 -15.49 18.17 2.38
CA SER A 115 -14.27 17.87 3.12
C SER A 115 -13.84 19.00 4.06
N MET A 116 -14.08 20.28 3.75
CA MET A 116 -13.72 21.38 4.66
C MET A 116 -14.57 21.34 5.93
N THR A 117 -15.85 20.94 5.84
CA THR A 117 -16.74 20.75 6.98
C THR A 117 -16.30 19.57 7.84
N GLY A 118 -15.89 18.44 7.22
CA GLY A 118 -15.28 17.33 7.93
C GLY A 118 -14.01 17.74 8.68
N ILE A 119 -13.13 18.52 8.02
CA ILE A 119 -11.89 19.04 8.62
C ILE A 119 -12.21 20.01 9.76
N GLU A 120 -13.16 20.92 9.57
CA GLU A 120 -13.63 21.85 10.61
C GLU A 120 -14.06 21.11 11.88
N LEU A 121 -14.87 20.06 11.73
CA LEU A 121 -15.33 19.21 12.83
C LEU A 121 -14.17 18.48 13.51
N GLY A 122 -13.24 17.93 12.71
CA GLY A 122 -12.02 17.31 13.21
C GLY A 122 -11.18 18.30 14.01
N LEU A 123 -10.93 19.49 13.48
CA LEU A 123 -10.19 20.57 14.13
C LEU A 123 -10.88 21.00 15.42
N ASN A 124 -12.19 21.23 15.41
CA ASN A 124 -12.97 21.64 16.59
C ASN A 124 -12.91 20.59 17.71
N THR A 125 -12.93 19.31 17.37
CA THR A 125 -12.87 18.20 18.35
C THR A 125 -11.46 17.94 18.86
N SER A 126 -10.45 18.22 18.04
CA SER A 126 -9.04 18.01 18.34
C SER A 126 -8.51 19.02 19.35
N LYS A 127 -7.59 18.56 20.19
CA LYS A 127 -6.78 19.42 21.05
C LYS A 127 -5.82 20.25 20.19
N PRO A 128 -5.37 21.43 20.66
CA PRO A 128 -4.29 22.15 20.02
C PRO A 128 -3.04 21.26 19.85
N HIS A 129 -2.22 21.54 18.84
CA HIS A 129 -0.97 20.82 18.53
C HIS A 129 -1.15 19.35 18.11
N SER A 130 -2.38 18.95 17.79
CA SER A 130 -2.74 17.60 17.35
C SER A 130 -2.40 17.32 15.89
N TYR A 131 -2.50 16.05 15.50
CA TYR A 131 -2.33 15.61 14.12
C TYR A 131 -3.69 15.31 13.50
N LEU A 132 -3.94 15.85 12.30
CA LEU A 132 -5.18 15.61 11.56
C LEU A 132 -4.87 15.05 10.17
N TYR A 133 -5.40 13.86 9.90
CA TYR A 133 -5.25 13.14 8.64
C TYR A 133 -6.58 13.10 7.91
N VAL A 134 -6.58 13.53 6.65
CA VAL A 134 -7.76 13.57 5.80
C VAL A 134 -7.63 12.50 4.72
N PHE A 135 -8.62 11.62 4.61
CA PHE A 135 -8.69 10.56 3.60
C PHE A 135 -9.87 10.86 2.67
N THR A 136 -9.61 11.03 1.37
CA THR A 136 -10.65 11.30 0.37
C THR A 136 -10.15 11.02 -1.04
N ASP A 137 -11.05 10.61 -1.93
CA ASP A 137 -10.80 10.51 -3.37
C ASP A 137 -11.41 11.67 -4.17
N ALA A 138 -11.87 12.73 -3.48
CA ALA A 138 -12.60 13.85 -4.06
C ALA A 138 -12.03 15.25 -3.73
N ASP A 139 -12.28 16.20 -4.63
CA ASP A 139 -12.02 17.63 -4.43
C ASP A 139 -13.02 18.25 -3.42
N ALA A 140 -12.70 19.41 -2.84
CA ALA A 140 -13.53 20.07 -1.83
C ALA A 140 -14.70 20.87 -2.46
N LEU A 141 -15.95 20.44 -2.23
CA LEU A 141 -17.17 21.15 -2.62
C LEU A 141 -17.33 22.46 -1.85
N ASP A 142 -17.03 22.42 -0.55
CA ASP A 142 -17.12 23.54 0.37
C ASP A 142 -15.80 24.30 0.51
N TYR A 143 -14.99 24.34 -0.55
CA TYR A 143 -13.72 25.08 -0.63
C TYR A 143 -13.80 26.56 -0.19
N LYS A 144 -14.99 27.18 -0.24
CA LYS A 144 -15.22 28.54 0.28
C LYS A 144 -14.96 28.66 1.79
N LYS A 145 -15.06 27.57 2.54
CA LYS A 145 -14.70 27.49 3.97
C LYS A 145 -13.19 27.47 4.23
N TYR A 146 -12.36 27.34 3.19
CA TYR A 146 -10.90 27.24 3.31
C TYR A 146 -10.29 28.29 4.25
N ASN A 147 -10.65 29.57 4.13
CA ASN A 147 -10.05 30.62 4.96
C ASN A 147 -10.39 30.43 6.44
N TYR A 148 -11.62 30.01 6.76
CA TYR A 148 -12.04 29.72 8.13
C TYR A 148 -11.32 28.49 8.68
N VAL A 149 -11.33 27.38 7.93
CA VAL A 149 -10.64 26.14 8.30
C VAL A 149 -9.14 26.36 8.46
N LYS A 150 -8.52 27.14 7.57
CA LYS A 150 -7.12 27.55 7.68
C LYS A 150 -6.88 28.35 8.96
N SER A 151 -7.70 29.36 9.25
CA SER A 151 -7.57 30.14 10.48
C SER A 151 -7.70 29.26 11.72
N LEU A 152 -8.68 28.35 11.75
CA LEU A 152 -8.90 27.42 12.85
C LEU A 152 -7.74 26.42 13.02
N ALA A 153 -7.24 25.86 11.92
CA ALA A 153 -6.09 24.96 11.94
C ALA A 153 -4.82 25.66 12.42
N LEU A 154 -4.61 26.91 11.99
CA LEU A 154 -3.50 27.75 12.44
C LEU A 154 -3.63 28.15 13.91
N GLU A 155 -4.83 28.55 14.35
CA GLU A 155 -5.14 28.89 15.74
C GLU A 155 -4.85 27.71 16.66
N LYS A 156 -5.34 26.52 16.31
CA LYS A 156 -5.09 25.28 17.06
C LYS A 156 -3.71 24.69 16.79
N SER A 157 -2.91 25.26 15.90
CA SER A 157 -1.60 24.71 15.50
C SER A 157 -1.65 23.22 15.11
N ILE A 158 -2.71 22.80 14.41
CA ILE A 158 -2.91 21.42 13.96
C ILE A 158 -2.32 21.25 12.56
N GLN A 159 -1.46 20.25 12.40
CA GLN A 159 -0.93 19.87 11.08
C GLN A 159 -1.98 19.06 10.33
N VAL A 160 -2.34 19.51 9.13
CA VAL A 160 -3.34 18.84 8.28
C VAL A 160 -2.62 18.13 7.14
N THR A 161 -2.64 16.80 7.18
CA THR A 161 -2.07 15.92 6.15
C THR A 161 -3.17 15.26 5.34
N PHE A 162 -3.05 15.27 4.02
CA PHE A 162 -4.03 14.70 3.10
C PHE A 162 -3.48 13.42 2.47
N LEU A 163 -4.32 12.39 2.41
CA LEU A 163 -4.10 11.16 1.65
C LEU A 163 -5.17 11.12 0.57
N LEU A 164 -4.76 11.45 -0.66
CA LEU A 164 -5.63 11.56 -1.82
C LEU A 164 -5.46 10.33 -2.71
N THR A 165 -6.56 9.58 -2.93
CA THR A 165 -6.55 8.34 -3.72
C THR A 165 -7.22 8.46 -5.09
N GLY A 166 -7.80 9.62 -5.36
CA GLY A 166 -8.46 9.96 -6.62
C GLY A 166 -8.54 11.47 -6.83
N GLN A 167 -9.15 11.83 -7.94
CA GLN A 167 -9.44 13.20 -8.30
C GLN A 167 -10.71 13.24 -9.16
N CYS A 168 -11.53 14.29 -9.01
CA CYS A 168 -12.77 14.43 -9.76
C CYS A 168 -12.53 14.76 -11.26
N GLU A 169 -13.32 14.17 -12.17
CA GLU A 169 -13.18 14.38 -13.63
C GLU A 169 -14.06 15.54 -14.15
N THR A 170 -13.41 16.61 -14.63
CA THR A 170 -13.92 17.74 -15.46
C THR A 170 -14.84 18.80 -14.83
N GLY A 171 -14.62 20.08 -15.18
CA GLY A 171 -15.50 21.22 -14.87
C GLY A 171 -15.19 22.02 -13.59
N ILE A 172 -14.16 21.65 -12.84
CA ILE A 172 -13.86 22.16 -11.49
C ILE A 172 -12.99 23.42 -11.55
N VAL A 173 -13.28 24.40 -10.69
CA VAL A 173 -12.54 25.66 -10.60
C VAL A 173 -11.16 25.38 -10.00
N GLU A 174 -10.09 25.94 -10.57
CA GLU A 174 -8.70 25.85 -10.07
C GLU A 174 -8.59 25.96 -8.54
N LYS A 175 -9.42 26.83 -7.95
CA LYS A 175 -9.51 27.05 -6.50
C LYS A 175 -9.88 25.79 -5.71
N GLN A 176 -10.78 24.92 -6.19
CA GLN A 176 -11.16 23.67 -5.51
C GLN A 176 -9.99 22.68 -5.45
N ARG A 177 -9.22 22.59 -6.54
CA ARG A 177 -8.09 21.66 -6.71
C ARG A 177 -6.89 21.99 -5.81
N TYR A 178 -6.61 23.27 -5.57
CA TYR A 178 -5.43 23.68 -4.79
C TYR A 178 -5.70 23.93 -3.30
N VAL A 179 -6.94 23.81 -2.82
CA VAL A 179 -7.27 24.09 -1.40
C VAL A 179 -6.51 23.17 -0.46
N TYR A 180 -6.43 21.87 -0.75
CA TYR A 180 -5.68 20.91 0.08
C TYR A 180 -4.19 21.24 0.13
N ASN A 181 -3.58 21.52 -1.02
CA ASN A 181 -2.19 21.96 -1.11
C ASN A 181 -1.94 23.25 -0.32
N ASN A 182 -2.84 24.23 -0.43
CA ASN A 182 -2.73 25.50 0.26
C ASN A 182 -2.93 25.35 1.78
N LEU A 183 -3.85 24.49 2.23
CA LEU A 183 -4.11 24.23 3.65
C LEU A 183 -2.97 23.43 4.29
N ALA A 184 -2.51 22.37 3.63
CA ALA A 184 -1.31 21.63 4.03
C ALA A 184 -0.10 22.58 4.09
N THR A 185 0.02 23.51 3.14
CA THR A 185 1.09 24.53 3.15
C THR A 185 0.99 25.47 4.33
N ALA A 186 -0.21 25.97 4.62
CA ALA A 186 -0.42 26.87 5.75
C ALA A 186 -0.15 26.18 7.09
N THR A 187 -0.41 24.88 7.19
CA THR A 187 -0.35 24.10 8.45
C THR A 187 0.91 23.24 8.58
N SER A 188 1.89 23.40 7.67
CA SER A 188 3.10 22.57 7.60
C SER A 188 2.85 21.07 7.38
N GLY A 189 1.64 20.70 6.95
CA GLY A 189 1.30 19.35 6.55
C GLY A 189 1.71 19.00 5.12
N GLN A 190 1.32 17.81 4.69
CA GLN A 190 1.67 17.25 3.39
C GLN A 190 0.43 16.76 2.63
N VAL A 191 0.50 16.79 1.31
CA VAL A 191 -0.48 16.12 0.44
C VAL A 191 0.20 14.91 -0.18
N PHE A 192 -0.31 13.72 0.10
CA PHE A 192 0.12 12.47 -0.50
C PHE A 192 -0.85 12.08 -1.60
N HIS A 193 -0.36 12.00 -2.83
CA HIS A 193 -1.07 11.41 -3.95
C HIS A 193 -0.66 9.94 -4.05
N ILE A 194 -1.60 9.04 -3.84
CA ILE A 194 -1.34 7.60 -3.74
C ILE A 194 -2.45 6.78 -4.38
N LYS A 195 -2.18 5.52 -4.71
CA LYS A 195 -3.25 4.59 -5.13
C LYS A 195 -3.95 3.99 -3.92
N LYS A 196 -5.20 3.53 -4.10
CA LYS A 196 -6.00 2.84 -3.08
C LYS A 196 -5.24 1.70 -2.38
N GLN A 197 -4.42 0.95 -3.14
CA GLN A 197 -3.61 -0.18 -2.66
C GLN A 197 -2.35 0.24 -1.87
N GLU A 198 -1.96 1.52 -1.92
CA GLU A 198 -0.70 2.04 -1.37
C GLU A 198 -0.90 2.83 -0.06
N ILE A 199 -2.15 3.03 0.36
CA ILE A 199 -2.53 3.68 1.63
C ILE A 199 -1.74 3.08 2.80
N SER A 200 -1.59 1.77 2.82
CA SER A 200 -0.87 1.05 3.87
C SER A 200 0.60 1.47 4.05
N LYS A 201 1.33 1.71 2.95
CA LYS A 201 2.75 2.11 2.97
C LYS A 201 2.92 3.53 3.53
N ILE A 202 2.03 4.44 3.17
CA ILE A 202 2.09 5.83 3.65
C ILE A 202 1.63 5.94 5.09
N ILE A 203 0.60 5.19 5.49
CA ILE A 203 0.17 5.12 6.89
C ILE A 203 1.32 4.63 7.78
N GLU A 204 2.06 3.60 7.36
CA GLU A 204 3.24 3.11 8.08
C GLU A 204 4.31 4.20 8.26
N TYR A 205 4.66 4.91 7.17
CA TYR A 205 5.59 6.04 7.21
C TYR A 205 5.12 7.15 8.16
N ILE A 206 3.86 7.59 8.03
CA ILE A 206 3.26 8.63 8.86
C ILE A 206 3.38 8.25 10.34
N LEU A 207 3.04 7.01 10.65
CA LEU A 207 2.99 6.51 12.02
C LEU A 207 4.37 6.27 12.64
N VAL A 208 5.39 5.91 11.85
CA VAL A 208 6.80 5.88 12.31
C VAL A 208 7.29 7.28 12.63
N ASN A 209 6.91 8.30 11.85
CA ASN A 209 7.34 9.68 12.10
C ASN A 209 6.66 10.35 13.31
N LEU A 210 5.48 9.90 13.72
CA LEU A 210 4.86 10.36 14.97
C LEU A 210 5.67 9.96 16.22
N ARG A 211 6.62 9.02 16.11
CA ARG A 211 7.51 8.60 17.22
C ARG A 211 8.66 9.58 17.48
N ASN A 212 9.14 10.25 16.44
CA ASN A 212 10.34 11.07 16.51
C ASN A 212 9.92 12.55 16.46
N LYS A 213 10.31 13.39 17.43
CA LYS A 213 10.06 14.85 17.37
C LYS A 213 10.81 15.41 16.14
N ARG A 214 10.10 15.61 15.03
CA ARG A 214 10.66 16.05 13.74
C ARG A 214 10.40 17.54 13.52
N THR A 215 11.37 18.20 12.92
CA THR A 215 11.31 19.59 12.44
C THR A 215 11.37 19.62 10.93
N THR A 216 10.72 20.61 10.31
CA THR A 216 10.74 20.84 8.86
C THR A 216 11.94 21.69 8.48
N LEU A 217 12.82 21.18 7.61
CA LEU A 217 14.00 21.89 7.12
C LEU A 217 13.71 22.67 5.83
N LEU A 218 12.85 22.12 4.98
CA LEU A 218 12.45 22.71 3.71
C LEU A 218 11.05 22.24 3.34
N ARG A 219 10.20 23.15 2.87
CA ARG A 219 8.93 22.79 2.25
C ARG A 219 8.71 23.63 1.01
N LYS A 220 8.46 23.00 -0.13
CA LYS A 220 8.27 23.68 -1.41
C LYS A 220 7.16 23.02 -2.21
N CYS A 221 6.37 23.83 -2.90
CA CYS A 221 5.39 23.38 -3.87
C CYS A 221 5.76 23.99 -5.21
N PHE A 222 5.94 23.14 -6.22
CA PHE A 222 6.30 23.53 -7.58
C PHE A 222 5.03 23.56 -8.42
N LYS A 223 4.62 24.75 -8.87
CA LYS A 223 3.34 24.95 -9.56
C LYS A 223 3.47 25.14 -11.08
N ASN A 224 4.68 25.34 -11.61
CA ASN A 224 4.94 25.63 -13.04
C ASN A 224 6.36 25.18 -13.48
N ASP A 225 6.54 24.91 -14.79
CA ASP A 225 7.81 24.50 -15.41
C ASP A 225 8.96 25.50 -15.21
N ALA A 226 8.63 26.79 -14.97
CA ALA A 226 9.62 27.86 -14.81
C ALA A 226 10.45 27.77 -13.52
N GLU A 227 9.99 27.02 -12.50
CA GLU A 227 10.75 26.77 -11.28
C GLU A 227 11.51 25.44 -11.29
N CYS A 228 11.35 24.63 -12.34
CA CYS A 228 12.01 23.33 -12.44
C CYS A 228 13.50 23.46 -12.72
N GLY A 229 14.29 22.54 -12.15
CA GLY A 229 15.75 22.54 -12.24
C GLY A 229 16.44 23.50 -11.26
N ASN A 230 15.73 24.46 -10.65
CA ASN A 230 16.31 25.36 -9.66
C ASN A 230 16.77 24.61 -8.40
N LYS A 231 17.93 24.99 -7.86
CA LYS A 231 18.47 24.43 -6.63
C LYS A 231 17.86 25.12 -5.41
N HIS A 232 17.16 24.35 -4.59
CA HIS A 232 16.61 24.82 -3.32
C HIS A 232 17.47 24.30 -2.18
N SER A 233 18.07 25.21 -1.42
CA SER A 233 19.02 24.85 -0.37
C SER A 233 18.35 24.67 0.98
N PHE A 234 18.90 23.77 1.80
CA PHE A 234 18.56 23.63 3.21
C PHE A 234 19.82 23.22 4.00
N THR A 235 19.86 23.55 5.29
CA THR A 235 21.04 23.35 6.12
C THR A 235 20.78 22.24 7.14
N VAL A 236 21.73 21.31 7.26
CA VAL A 236 21.73 20.24 8.25
C VAL A 236 22.83 20.54 9.26
N ASP A 237 22.46 20.73 10.52
CA ASP A 237 23.39 20.92 11.63
C ASP A 237 23.70 19.60 12.38
N SER A 238 24.65 19.67 13.32
CA SER A 238 25.07 18.50 14.12
C SER A 238 24.01 17.94 15.09
N LYS A 239 22.89 18.63 15.28
CA LYS A 239 21.77 18.28 16.17
C LYS A 239 20.60 17.64 15.41
N LEU A 240 20.57 17.76 14.08
CA LEU A 240 19.59 17.13 13.20
C LEU A 240 20.04 15.72 12.81
N TRP A 241 19.10 14.76 12.82
CA TRP A 241 19.35 13.38 12.40
C TRP A 241 18.14 12.78 11.70
N GLU A 242 18.31 11.66 10.99
CA GLU A 242 17.23 11.03 10.24
C GLU A 242 16.61 11.98 9.21
N ILE A 243 17.41 12.66 8.39
CA ILE A 243 16.84 13.59 7.39
C ILE A 243 16.04 12.80 6.35
N VAL A 244 14.77 13.15 6.17
CA VAL A 244 13.85 12.51 5.22
C VAL A 244 13.32 13.55 4.26
N ILE A 245 13.34 13.22 2.98
CA ILE A 245 12.71 13.98 1.91
C ILE A 245 11.50 13.19 1.43
N ALA A 246 10.32 13.81 1.46
CA ALA A 246 9.09 13.26 0.92
C ALA A 246 8.65 14.09 -0.29
N LEU A 247 8.53 13.44 -1.44
CA LEU A 247 8.01 13.98 -2.70
C LEU A 247 6.66 13.37 -3.01
N SER A 248 5.71 14.18 -3.46
CA SER A 248 4.38 13.70 -3.85
C SER A 248 3.82 14.57 -4.97
N ALA A 249 3.24 13.92 -5.99
CA ALA A 249 2.70 14.55 -7.19
C ALA A 249 1.43 13.83 -7.70
N PRO A 250 0.49 14.54 -8.35
CA PRO A 250 -0.71 13.92 -8.92
C PRO A 250 -0.43 13.03 -10.15
N LYS A 251 0.78 13.11 -10.73
CA LYS A 251 1.26 12.26 -11.83
C LYS A 251 2.44 11.40 -11.36
N PRO A 252 2.77 10.30 -12.07
CA PRO A 252 3.89 9.47 -11.71
C PRO A 252 5.23 10.24 -11.69
N ILE A 253 5.99 10.07 -10.61
CA ILE A 253 7.38 10.51 -10.39
C ILE A 253 8.28 9.39 -10.92
N VAL A 254 9.23 9.72 -11.79
CA VAL A 254 10.25 8.79 -12.32
C VAL A 254 11.50 8.87 -11.43
N ASP A 255 12.22 7.76 -11.23
CA ASP A 255 13.32 7.65 -10.25
C ASP A 255 14.46 8.70 -10.43
N ASP A 256 14.59 9.33 -11.59
CA ASP A 256 15.57 10.41 -11.89
C ASP A 256 15.09 11.83 -11.52
N ASP A 257 13.89 11.99 -10.95
CA ASP A 257 13.26 13.32 -10.74
C ASP A 257 13.81 14.10 -9.52
N ILE A 258 14.64 13.52 -8.65
CA ILE A 258 15.27 14.26 -7.55
C ILE A 258 16.79 14.12 -7.55
N THR A 259 17.47 15.25 -7.68
CA THR A 259 18.91 15.35 -7.43
C THR A 259 19.14 16.04 -6.09
N VAL A 260 19.74 15.31 -5.13
CA VAL A 260 20.23 15.90 -3.88
C VAL A 260 21.72 16.11 -3.96
N THR A 261 22.17 17.35 -3.83
CA THR A 261 23.60 17.71 -3.76
C THR A 261 23.99 17.98 -2.31
N GLY A 262 25.06 17.36 -1.86
CA GLY A 262 25.60 17.49 -0.51
C GLY A 262 26.49 18.72 -0.32
N PRO A 263 27.01 18.92 0.91
CA PRO A 263 27.83 20.07 1.28
C PRO A 263 29.15 20.19 0.48
N ASP A 264 29.65 19.09 -0.06
CA ASP A 264 30.85 19.00 -0.90
C ASP A 264 30.57 19.30 -2.39
N GLY A 265 29.32 19.61 -2.73
CA GLY A 265 28.89 19.89 -4.09
C GLY A 265 28.64 18.64 -4.94
N ARG A 266 28.70 17.43 -4.37
CA ARG A 266 28.49 16.16 -5.09
C ARG A 266 27.09 15.59 -4.85
N PRO A 267 26.55 14.78 -5.79
CA PRO A 267 25.31 14.05 -5.56
C PRO A 267 25.42 13.11 -4.35
N VAL A 268 24.41 13.11 -3.49
CA VAL A 268 24.35 12.27 -2.29
C VAL A 268 23.47 11.06 -2.58
N GLU A 269 23.98 9.88 -2.25
CA GLU A 269 23.21 8.63 -2.34
C GLU A 269 22.09 8.64 -1.28
N VAL A 270 20.87 8.30 -1.70
CA VAL A 270 19.68 8.34 -0.86
C VAL A 270 19.14 6.93 -0.63
N GLN A 271 18.71 6.63 0.60
CA GLN A 271 18.04 5.37 0.90
C GLN A 271 16.54 5.52 0.66
N GLN A 272 15.97 4.77 -0.28
CA GLN A 272 14.53 4.80 -0.56
C GLN A 272 13.75 4.10 0.58
N LEU A 273 12.86 4.84 1.23
CA LEU A 273 11.98 4.34 2.30
C LEU A 273 10.61 3.92 1.76
N VAL A 274 10.05 4.73 0.85
CA VAL A 274 8.80 4.42 0.16
C VAL A 274 8.96 4.76 -1.32
N SER A 275 8.58 3.82 -2.17
CA SER A 275 8.45 4.00 -3.62
C SER A 275 7.01 3.69 -4.03
N SER A 276 6.35 4.67 -4.61
CA SER A 276 5.07 4.59 -5.31
C SER A 276 5.22 5.33 -6.63
N GLN A 277 4.32 5.06 -7.58
CA GLN A 277 4.28 5.83 -8.81
C GLN A 277 4.20 7.34 -8.53
N ASN A 278 3.44 7.79 -7.54
CA ASN A 278 3.14 9.22 -7.34
C ASN A 278 3.80 9.84 -6.10
N THR A 279 4.44 9.03 -5.26
CA THR A 279 5.05 9.46 -4.00
C THR A 279 6.38 8.74 -3.80
N THR A 280 7.43 9.49 -3.51
CA THR A 280 8.78 8.97 -3.22
C THR A 280 9.27 9.55 -1.89
N ILE A 281 9.68 8.69 -0.97
CA ILE A 281 10.22 9.08 0.33
C ILE A 281 11.62 8.49 0.45
N VAL A 282 12.61 9.36 0.70
CA VAL A 282 14.02 8.99 0.79
C VAL A 282 14.64 9.52 2.07
N LYS A 283 15.58 8.74 2.63
CA LYS A 283 16.40 9.12 3.78
C LYS A 283 17.79 9.53 3.31
N LEU A 284 18.25 10.68 3.77
CA LEU A 284 19.59 11.19 3.52
C LEU A 284 20.59 10.69 4.57
N LYS A 285 21.87 10.72 4.19
CA LYS A 285 22.99 10.51 5.12
C LYS A 285 23.11 11.72 6.04
N ASP A 286 23.34 11.48 7.34
CA ASP A 286 23.37 12.54 8.36
C ASP A 286 24.70 13.34 8.38
N GLU A 287 25.14 13.88 7.25
CA GLU A 287 26.33 14.75 7.20
C GLU A 287 25.94 16.21 7.44
N VAL A 288 26.75 16.93 8.22
CA VAL A 288 26.53 18.34 8.53
C VAL A 288 26.92 19.21 7.33
N GLY A 289 26.07 20.17 6.99
CA GLY A 289 26.37 21.19 5.98
C GLY A 289 25.15 21.62 5.16
N LYS A 290 25.41 22.38 4.10
CA LYS A 290 24.37 22.93 3.21
C LYS A 290 24.08 21.94 2.08
N TYR A 291 22.85 21.48 2.01
CA TYR A 291 22.35 20.61 0.95
C TYR A 291 21.55 21.44 -0.05
N SER A 292 21.39 20.90 -1.26
CA SER A 292 20.42 21.43 -2.22
C SER A 292 19.64 20.33 -2.92
N ILE A 293 18.36 20.58 -3.16
CA ILE A 293 17.47 19.72 -3.94
C ILE A 293 17.14 20.42 -5.25
N SER A 294 17.19 19.68 -6.35
CA SER A 294 16.70 20.11 -7.66
C SER A 294 15.82 19.03 -8.26
N ILE A 295 14.72 19.45 -8.90
CA ILE A 295 13.76 18.58 -9.59
C ILE A 295 13.71 19.02 -11.05
N PRO A 296 14.33 18.28 -11.98
CA PRO A 296 14.47 18.71 -13.39
C PRO A 296 13.13 18.83 -14.12
N ASN A 297 12.21 17.91 -13.86
CA ASN A 297 10.87 17.87 -14.48
C ASN A 297 9.82 17.92 -13.37
N CYS A 298 9.27 19.11 -13.08
CA CYS A 298 8.36 19.31 -11.96
C CYS A 298 6.98 19.80 -12.43
N HIS A 299 5.95 18.94 -12.35
CA HIS A 299 4.56 19.33 -12.56
C HIS A 299 3.75 19.08 -11.27
N ASP A 300 3.25 20.14 -10.64
CA ASP A 300 2.45 20.09 -9.40
C ASP A 300 3.06 19.19 -8.30
N VAL A 301 4.36 19.33 -8.04
CA VAL A 301 5.10 18.50 -7.06
C VAL A 301 5.16 19.20 -5.71
N THR A 302 4.95 18.43 -4.63
CA THR A 302 5.20 18.88 -3.26
C THR A 302 6.45 18.20 -2.70
N VAL A 303 7.32 18.99 -2.08
CA VAL A 303 8.53 18.52 -1.41
C VAL A 303 8.49 18.94 0.05
N LEU A 304 8.70 17.97 0.94
CA LEU A 304 8.86 18.19 2.37
C LEU A 304 10.15 17.52 2.84
N VAL A 305 11.06 18.30 3.42
CA VAL A 305 12.28 17.81 4.08
C VAL A 305 12.09 17.94 5.58
N THR A 306 12.22 16.84 6.31
CA THR A 306 12.12 16.81 7.77
C THR A 306 13.32 16.13 8.39
N ALA A 307 13.68 16.50 9.62
CA ALA A 307 14.72 15.82 10.39
C ALA A 307 14.30 15.74 11.86
N SER A 308 14.79 14.74 12.58
CA SER A 308 14.60 14.59 14.02
C SER A 308 15.56 15.49 14.80
N THR A 309 15.12 16.03 15.94
CA THR A 309 15.90 16.92 16.82
C THR A 309 15.69 16.58 18.29
N SER A 310 16.71 16.82 19.14
CA SER A 310 16.67 16.59 20.59
C SER A 310 16.21 17.80 21.42
N ILE A 311 15.86 18.94 20.77
CA ILE A 311 15.56 20.21 21.43
C ILE A 311 14.26 20.77 20.85
N SER A 312 13.29 21.07 21.71
CA SER A 312 12.09 21.83 21.37
C SER A 312 11.98 23.06 22.27
N PHE A 313 11.57 24.18 21.71
CA PHE A 313 11.17 25.36 22.47
C PHE A 313 9.89 25.92 21.87
N GLN A 314 9.08 26.51 22.72
CA GLN A 314 7.88 27.21 22.33
C GLN A 314 8.19 28.70 22.19
N TYR A 315 7.41 29.39 21.35
CA TYR A 315 7.48 30.84 21.30
C TYR A 315 6.12 31.46 20.96
N GLY A 316 5.96 32.74 21.28
CA GLY A 316 4.84 33.54 20.80
C GLY A 316 5.05 35.03 20.98
N PHE A 317 4.17 35.83 20.40
CA PHE A 317 4.25 37.28 20.28
C PHE A 317 3.08 37.93 21.00
N SER A 318 3.29 38.98 21.77
CA SER A 318 2.19 39.71 22.39
C SER A 318 2.36 41.21 22.23
N SER A 319 1.25 41.93 22.03
CA SER A 319 1.25 43.40 22.02
C SER A 319 1.68 43.94 23.36
N ASP A 320 1.42 43.22 24.45
CA ASP A 320 1.81 43.56 25.82
C ASP A 320 2.86 42.57 26.32
N LYS A 321 3.46 42.81 27.49
CA LYS A 321 4.50 41.92 28.01
C LYS A 321 3.83 40.70 28.64
N PRO A 322 3.94 39.50 28.05
CA PRO A 322 3.21 38.35 28.53
C PRO A 322 3.81 37.82 29.86
N HIS A 323 2.99 37.24 30.72
CA HIS A 323 3.44 36.58 31.96
C HIS A 323 3.60 35.07 31.80
N CYS A 324 2.84 34.48 30.88
CA CYS A 324 2.99 33.10 30.42
C CYS A 324 2.89 33.04 28.90
N LEU A 325 3.32 31.92 28.29
CA LEU A 325 3.27 31.78 26.85
C LEU A 325 1.83 31.73 26.29
N ASP A 326 0.84 31.35 27.10
CA ASP A 326 -0.57 31.26 26.69
C ASP A 326 -1.21 32.65 26.44
N GLU A 327 -0.57 33.72 26.93
CA GLU A 327 -0.95 35.12 26.67
C GLU A 327 -0.38 35.67 25.35
N THR A 328 0.17 34.80 24.51
CA THR A 328 0.88 35.17 23.28
C THR A 328 0.26 34.58 22.02
N TYR A 329 0.32 35.33 20.93
CA TYR A 329 -0.07 34.94 19.59
C TYR A 329 1.10 34.26 18.87
N ARG A 330 0.87 33.18 18.12
CA ARG A 330 1.98 32.47 17.43
C ARG A 330 2.61 33.24 16.26
N LYS A 331 1.95 34.30 15.79
CA LYS A 331 2.46 35.19 14.75
C LYS A 331 2.41 36.64 15.25
N PRO A 332 3.42 37.45 14.91
CA PRO A 332 3.35 38.87 15.20
C PRO A 332 2.24 39.48 14.35
N VAL A 333 1.46 40.39 14.93
CA VAL A 333 0.47 41.13 14.15
C VAL A 333 1.22 42.14 13.30
N GLN A 334 1.00 42.07 11.99
CA GLN A 334 1.72 42.91 11.03
C GLN A 334 1.51 44.40 11.37
N ASP A 335 2.61 45.15 11.36
CA ASP A 335 2.67 46.58 11.70
C ASP A 335 2.36 46.94 13.17
N ILE A 336 2.20 45.95 14.06
CA ILE A 336 2.09 46.16 15.51
C ILE A 336 3.39 45.74 16.19
N LYS A 337 3.96 46.61 17.02
CA LYS A 337 5.15 46.28 17.82
C LYS A 337 4.78 45.28 18.91
N SER A 338 5.52 44.16 18.98
CA SER A 338 5.22 43.06 19.91
C SER A 338 6.45 42.63 20.70
N HIS A 339 6.24 42.05 21.88
CA HIS A 339 7.24 41.26 22.59
C HIS A 339 7.27 39.84 22.00
N LEU A 340 8.45 39.21 21.94
CA LEU A 340 8.61 37.77 21.67
C LEU A 340 8.90 37.06 22.99
N ALA A 341 8.10 36.06 23.31
CA ALA A 341 8.27 35.15 24.43
C ALA A 341 8.77 33.79 23.95
N ILE A 342 9.68 33.15 24.68
CA ILE A 342 10.29 31.86 24.37
C ILE A 342 10.32 30.99 25.64
N GLU A 343 9.79 29.78 25.56
CA GLU A 343 9.73 28.81 26.67
C GLU A 343 10.46 27.52 26.25
N LEU A 344 11.44 27.05 27.03
CA LEU A 344 12.23 25.86 26.69
C LEU A 344 11.56 24.54 27.13
N ASP A 345 11.51 23.52 26.28
CA ASP A 345 10.97 22.18 26.61
C ASP A 345 12.02 21.36 27.42
N ASN A 346 11.59 20.68 28.47
CA ASN A 346 12.26 20.66 29.78
C ASN A 346 13.33 19.54 29.99
N LYS A 347 14.48 19.86 30.66
CA LYS A 347 15.13 19.10 31.77
C LYS A 347 16.49 19.64 32.25
N GLU A 348 17.20 20.49 31.51
CA GLU A 348 18.46 21.09 31.98
C GLU A 348 18.23 22.49 32.57
N ARG A 349 18.13 22.61 33.90
CA ARG A 349 17.90 23.87 34.64
C ARG A 349 19.09 24.86 34.62
N ASP A 350 20.06 24.63 33.75
CA ASP A 350 21.37 25.29 33.72
C ASP A 350 21.63 26.07 32.42
N VAL A 351 20.65 26.15 31.51
CA VAL A 351 20.73 26.94 30.26
C VAL A 351 20.04 28.29 30.45
N THR A 352 20.69 29.41 30.07
CA THR A 352 20.09 30.75 30.15
C THR A 352 20.16 31.46 28.81
N LEU A 353 19.00 31.72 28.18
CA LEU A 353 18.91 32.48 26.93
C LEU A 353 19.08 33.98 27.20
N LYS A 354 19.93 34.64 26.39
CA LYS A 354 20.21 36.08 26.53
C LYS A 354 19.75 36.91 25.35
N ASN A 355 19.94 36.41 24.14
CA ASN A 355 19.47 37.06 22.92
C ASN A 355 18.86 36.00 22.01
N VAL A 356 18.12 36.45 21.02
CA VAL A 356 17.62 35.61 19.93
C VAL A 356 17.76 36.34 18.61
N GLU A 357 18.22 35.64 17.58
CA GLU A 357 18.44 36.23 16.27
C GLU A 357 17.28 35.91 15.34
N LEU A 358 16.85 36.90 14.56
CA LEU A 358 15.94 36.74 13.44
C LEU A 358 16.75 36.67 12.13
N TRP A 359 16.50 35.66 11.32
CA TRP A 359 17.13 35.49 9.99
C TRP A 359 16.06 35.36 8.91
N ASP A 360 16.36 35.62 7.65
CA ASP A 360 15.44 35.41 6.52
C ASP A 360 15.43 33.93 6.08
N ILE A 361 14.43 33.51 5.29
CA ILE A 361 14.34 32.18 4.68
C ILE A 361 15.60 31.81 3.88
N ASP A 362 16.31 32.79 3.34
CA ASP A 362 17.57 32.65 2.60
C ASP A 362 18.85 32.63 3.47
N ASP A 363 18.70 32.52 4.81
CA ASP A 363 19.79 32.56 5.80
C ASP A 363 20.55 33.90 5.86
N GLU A 364 19.89 35.01 5.52
CA GLU A 364 20.41 36.37 5.75
C GLU A 364 20.00 36.88 7.14
N PHE A 365 20.95 37.44 7.90
CA PHE A 365 20.67 37.99 9.23
C PHE A 365 19.76 39.22 9.14
N ILE A 366 18.70 39.26 9.96
CA ILE A 366 17.76 40.39 10.01
C ILE A 366 18.01 41.25 11.25
N VAL A 367 17.86 40.68 12.45
CA VAL A 367 17.97 41.44 13.71
C VAL A 367 18.20 40.54 14.92
N GLU A 368 18.96 41.01 15.90
CA GLU A 368 19.13 40.35 17.21
C GLU A 368 18.23 41.02 18.26
N LEU A 369 17.51 40.22 19.04
CA LEU A 369 16.55 40.65 20.05
C LEU A 369 16.98 40.20 21.44
N PRO A 370 17.26 41.11 22.39
CA PRO A 370 17.66 40.75 23.73
C PRO A 370 16.49 40.18 24.54
N LEU A 371 16.74 39.12 25.28
CA LEU A 371 15.79 38.34 26.07
C LEU A 371 16.05 38.48 27.57
N LYS A 372 14.96 38.50 28.34
CA LYS A 372 14.97 38.50 29.80
C LYS A 372 14.14 37.34 30.33
N LEU A 373 14.74 36.52 31.19
CA LEU A 373 14.03 35.49 31.93
C LEU A 373 12.97 36.13 32.84
N ILE A 374 11.74 35.65 32.74
CA ILE A 374 10.61 36.12 33.55
C ILE A 374 9.97 35.02 34.41
N ASP A 375 10.15 33.74 34.07
CA ASP A 375 9.73 32.59 34.87
C ASP A 375 10.83 31.51 34.83
N SER A 376 11.49 31.29 35.97
CA SER A 376 12.59 30.33 36.10
C SER A 376 12.14 28.87 36.14
N ASP A 377 10.91 28.60 36.58
CA ASP A 377 10.38 27.24 36.69
C ASP A 377 9.93 26.73 35.32
N ARG A 378 9.37 27.63 34.50
CA ARG A 378 8.99 27.37 33.11
C ARG A 378 10.11 27.64 32.10
N GLN A 379 11.24 28.22 32.52
CA GLN A 379 12.30 28.70 31.61
C GLN A 379 11.74 29.62 30.50
N LEU A 380 10.91 30.59 30.90
CA LEU A 380 10.25 31.55 30.01
C LEU A 380 11.05 32.86 29.91
N TYR A 381 11.43 33.21 28.69
CA TYR A 381 12.22 34.39 28.33
C TYR A 381 11.38 35.32 27.45
N ILE A 382 11.53 36.63 27.61
CA ILE A 382 10.79 37.62 26.81
C ILE A 382 11.71 38.73 26.34
N THR A 383 11.48 39.24 25.13
CA THR A 383 12.24 40.38 24.62
C THR A 383 12.14 41.59 25.53
N GLU A 384 13.28 42.23 25.82
CA GLU A 384 13.32 43.39 26.72
C GLU A 384 12.51 44.57 26.18
N THR A 385 12.47 44.73 24.86
CA THR A 385 11.73 45.77 24.14
C THR A 385 10.78 45.16 23.11
N LYS A 386 9.73 45.91 22.74
CA LYS A 386 8.85 45.55 21.64
C LYS A 386 9.57 45.79 20.31
N PHE A 387 9.49 44.85 19.39
CA PHE A 387 10.09 44.96 18.06
C PHE A 387 8.99 44.94 16.97
N SER A 388 9.29 45.53 15.82
CA SER A 388 8.44 45.44 14.62
C SER A 388 8.85 44.19 13.85
N ALA A 389 7.91 43.27 13.64
CA ALA A 389 8.21 42.05 12.90
C ALA A 389 8.53 42.34 11.43
N PRO A 390 9.49 41.62 10.82
CA PRO A 390 9.79 41.73 9.41
C PRO A 390 8.55 41.45 8.53
N HIS A 391 8.43 42.16 7.42
CA HIS A 391 7.35 41.92 6.43
C HIS A 391 7.57 40.63 5.61
N GLN A 392 8.80 40.09 5.63
CA GLN A 392 9.18 38.82 5.00
C GLN A 392 9.15 37.66 6.00
N THR A 393 9.16 36.43 5.49
CA THR A 393 9.22 35.23 6.35
C THR A 393 10.62 35.14 6.96
N PHE A 394 10.72 35.05 8.29
CA PHE A 394 11.99 35.00 8.98
C PHE A 394 12.23 33.66 9.70
N LYS A 395 13.23 33.57 10.55
CA LYS A 395 13.79 32.39 11.22
C LYS A 395 14.20 32.84 12.62
N ILE A 396 14.13 31.97 13.62
CA ILE A 396 14.55 32.30 14.99
C ILE A 396 15.70 31.37 15.36
N ALA A 397 16.91 31.91 15.58
CA ALA A 397 18.10 31.14 15.91
C ALA A 397 18.72 31.58 17.25
N ASP A 398 19.33 30.64 17.98
CA ASP A 398 20.16 30.92 19.17
C ASP A 398 21.65 30.82 18.81
N SER A 399 22.47 31.76 19.29
CA SER A 399 23.92 31.68 19.04
C SER A 399 24.86 32.34 20.06
N SER A 400 24.50 32.56 21.34
CA SER A 400 25.49 33.05 22.31
C SER A 400 25.30 32.63 23.77
N VAL A 401 26.41 32.35 24.46
CA VAL A 401 26.41 32.11 25.92
C VAL A 401 27.44 32.94 26.65
N ASP A 402 27.02 33.41 27.82
CA ASP A 402 27.83 34.22 28.70
C ASP A 402 28.33 33.45 29.90
N ILE A 403 29.64 33.39 30.05
CA ILE A 403 30.31 32.87 31.23
C ILE A 403 30.55 34.02 32.21
N ILE A 404 29.82 34.03 33.32
CA ILE A 404 29.83 35.14 34.29
C ILE A 404 30.63 34.77 35.55
N CYS A 405 31.68 35.54 35.83
CA CYS A 405 32.47 35.51 37.06
C CYS A 405 32.16 36.74 37.92
N ARG A 406 31.32 36.56 38.95
CA ARG A 406 30.93 37.64 39.87
C ARG A 406 31.94 37.78 41.03
N ILE A 407 32.53 38.97 41.18
CA ILE A 407 33.32 39.31 42.37
C ILE A 407 32.36 39.67 43.50
N ILE A 408 32.31 38.83 44.54
CA ILE A 408 31.41 39.01 45.69
C ILE A 408 31.94 40.11 46.64
N LYS A 409 33.26 40.20 46.83
CA LYS A 409 33.93 41.17 47.71
C LYS A 409 35.40 41.35 47.33
N GLY A 410 35.94 42.55 47.55
CA GLY A 410 37.36 42.88 47.38
C GLY A 410 37.62 44.37 47.46
N LYS A 411 38.60 44.80 48.28
CA LYS A 411 39.03 46.19 48.42
C LYS A 411 40.56 46.25 48.42
N PRO A 412 41.22 47.06 47.56
CA PRO A 412 40.65 47.80 46.42
C PRO A 412 39.95 46.88 45.41
N LYS A 413 39.10 47.44 44.52
CA LYS A 413 38.31 46.66 43.56
C LYS A 413 39.24 45.78 42.71
N PRO A 414 39.11 44.44 42.74
CA PRO A 414 39.99 43.56 41.98
C PRO A 414 39.77 43.64 40.47
N ALA A 415 40.86 43.57 39.70
CA ALA A 415 40.87 43.39 38.25
C ALA A 415 40.67 41.91 37.90
N ILE A 416 40.04 41.62 36.76
CA ILE A 416 39.74 40.25 36.32
C ILE A 416 40.57 39.90 35.10
N SER A 417 40.97 38.63 35.04
CA SER A 417 41.59 38.00 33.88
C SER A 417 41.02 36.60 33.70
N TRP A 418 41.00 36.11 32.47
CA TRP A 418 40.44 34.82 32.14
C TRP A 418 41.44 33.92 31.43
N SER A 419 41.24 32.61 31.54
CA SER A 419 42.05 31.60 30.87
C SER A 419 41.21 30.36 30.54
N PHE A 420 41.57 29.61 29.49
CA PHE A 420 40.77 28.50 28.95
C PHE A 420 41.63 27.26 28.65
N ASP A 421 41.16 26.10 29.07
CA ASP A 421 41.76 24.79 28.80
C ASP A 421 40.76 23.86 28.12
N ARG A 422 41.03 23.49 26.86
CA ARG A 422 40.17 22.62 26.05
C ARG A 422 40.23 21.14 26.46
N ASN A 423 41.35 20.70 27.01
CA ASN A 423 41.65 19.27 27.20
C ASN A 423 41.49 18.81 28.65
N PHE A 424 41.10 19.70 29.57
CA PHE A 424 40.94 19.40 31.00
C PHE A 424 42.24 18.86 31.64
N GLN A 425 43.41 19.19 31.05
CA GLN A 425 44.73 18.73 31.49
C GLN A 425 45.43 19.72 32.42
N GLY A 426 44.82 20.87 32.71
CA GLY A 426 45.38 21.96 33.51
C GLY A 426 46.23 22.96 32.72
N ASN A 427 46.24 22.88 31.38
CA ASN A 427 47.02 23.77 30.50
C ASN A 427 46.15 24.91 29.96
N PHE A 428 46.16 26.04 30.66
CA PHE A 428 45.28 27.17 30.37
C PHE A 428 45.93 28.21 29.45
N ASN A 429 45.24 28.55 28.36
CA ASN A 429 45.58 29.68 27.49
C ASN A 429 44.94 30.96 28.03
N ASN A 430 45.70 32.06 28.14
CA ASN A 430 45.14 33.35 28.56
C ASN A 430 44.17 33.91 27.51
N LEU A 431 43.03 34.41 27.98
CA LEU A 431 42.04 35.10 27.15
C LEU A 431 42.19 36.62 27.35
N ASN A 432 42.05 37.40 26.27
CA ASN A 432 42.14 38.87 26.31
C ASN A 432 40.84 39.52 26.80
N GLU A 433 40.26 39.00 27.88
CA GLU A 433 39.01 39.47 28.47
C GLU A 433 39.24 39.95 29.91
N THR A 434 38.77 41.16 30.22
CA THR A 434 38.99 41.82 31.53
C THR A 434 37.68 42.12 32.29
N THR A 435 36.55 41.77 31.69
CA THR A 435 35.21 41.95 32.24
C THR A 435 34.81 40.78 33.15
N GLN A 436 33.74 40.97 33.93
CA GLN A 436 33.13 39.89 34.71
C GLN A 436 32.41 38.84 33.85
N THR A 437 32.28 39.05 32.54
CA THR A 437 31.49 38.21 31.65
C THR A 437 32.23 37.96 30.35
N ILE A 438 32.48 36.70 30.01
CA ILE A 438 32.93 36.32 28.66
C ILE A 438 31.70 36.02 27.82
N HIS A 439 31.60 36.68 26.66
CA HIS A 439 30.60 36.38 25.63
C HIS A 439 31.17 35.35 24.66
N ILE A 440 30.54 34.18 24.56
CA ILE A 440 30.90 33.14 23.60
C ILE A 440 29.85 33.13 22.48
N ASN A 441 30.22 33.74 21.36
CA ASN A 441 29.43 33.69 20.14
C ASN A 441 29.65 32.33 19.47
N ARG A 442 28.56 31.65 19.08
CA ARG A 442 28.52 30.32 18.44
C ARG A 442 29.28 29.24 19.25
N VAL A 443 28.57 28.56 20.14
CA VAL A 443 29.14 27.45 20.93
C VAL A 443 29.36 26.18 20.08
N THR A 444 30.60 26.00 19.66
CA THR A 444 31.10 24.85 18.87
C THR A 444 31.91 23.88 19.75
N GLN A 445 32.24 22.69 19.21
CA GLN A 445 33.06 21.69 19.91
C GLN A 445 34.42 22.27 20.33
N GLU A 446 34.99 23.22 19.58
CA GLU A 446 36.28 23.82 19.91
C GLU A 446 36.27 24.79 21.11
N LYS A 447 35.08 25.18 21.59
CA LYS A 447 34.87 26.03 22.77
C LYS A 447 34.62 25.22 24.05
N VAL A 448 34.39 23.91 23.95
CA VAL A 448 34.27 23.00 25.11
C VAL A 448 35.58 22.99 25.89
N GLY A 449 35.49 23.10 27.21
CA GLY A 449 36.66 23.13 28.07
C GLY A 449 36.43 23.85 29.39
N THR A 450 37.49 23.98 30.17
CA THR A 450 37.47 24.66 31.47
C THR A 450 37.84 26.13 31.30
N TYR A 451 36.91 27.02 31.64
CA TYR A 451 37.12 28.45 31.73
C TYR A 451 37.46 28.83 33.16
N LYS A 452 38.59 29.50 33.36
CA LYS A 452 39.08 29.92 34.66
C LYS A 452 39.17 31.44 34.75
N CYS A 453 38.43 32.00 35.68
CA CYS A 453 38.47 33.41 36.05
C CYS A 453 39.45 33.63 37.20
N LYS A 454 40.28 34.67 37.12
CA LYS A 454 41.19 35.11 38.18
C LYS A 454 40.94 36.59 38.49
N ALA A 455 40.59 36.88 39.74
CA ALA A 455 40.47 38.24 40.26
C ALA A 455 41.72 38.62 41.08
N VAL A 456 42.31 39.78 40.84
CA VAL A 456 43.57 40.23 41.47
C VAL A 456 43.47 41.69 41.91
N ASN A 457 43.96 42.00 43.11
CA ASN A 457 44.25 43.37 43.55
C ASN A 457 45.61 43.41 44.27
N ASP A 458 46.00 44.58 44.77
CA ASP A 458 47.30 44.79 45.43
C ASP A 458 47.47 43.99 46.74
N LEU A 459 46.39 43.38 47.26
CA LEU A 459 46.40 42.59 48.49
C LEU A 459 46.33 41.08 48.25
N GLY A 460 46.03 40.63 47.03
CA GLY A 460 45.96 39.20 46.73
C GLY A 460 45.19 38.84 45.45
N ASN A 461 44.96 37.54 45.27
CA ASN A 461 44.15 37.02 44.16
C ASN A 461 43.23 35.87 44.59
N ASP A 462 42.15 35.67 43.82
CA ASP A 462 41.24 34.53 43.93
C ASP A 462 40.95 33.97 42.52
N THR A 463 40.74 32.66 42.42
CA THR A 463 40.48 31.98 41.12
C THR A 463 39.33 31.00 41.20
N HIS A 464 38.54 30.92 40.15
CA HIS A 464 37.44 29.96 40.02
C HIS A 464 37.37 29.39 38.60
N SER A 465 37.07 28.09 38.50
CA SER A 465 36.99 27.37 37.23
C SER A 465 35.56 26.90 36.96
N MET A 466 35.16 26.87 35.71
CA MET A 466 33.89 26.35 35.22
C MET A 466 34.12 25.50 33.99
N GLU A 467 33.43 24.37 33.90
CA GLU A 467 33.42 23.53 32.71
C GLU A 467 32.26 23.92 31.79
N LEU A 468 32.59 24.29 30.56
CA LEU A 468 31.64 24.36 29.45
C LEU A 468 31.61 23.00 28.78
N ASN A 469 30.49 22.28 28.91
CA ASN A 469 30.27 20.98 28.27
C ASN A 469 29.18 21.11 27.20
N VAL A 470 29.40 20.51 26.04
CA VAL A 470 28.40 20.40 24.98
C VAL A 470 28.01 18.93 24.87
N GLN A 471 26.71 18.64 24.91
CA GLN A 471 26.20 17.30 24.69
C GLN A 471 25.89 17.08 23.22
N TYR A 472 26.26 15.93 22.69
CA TYR A 472 26.13 15.60 21.27
C TYR A 472 26.06 14.09 21.06
N ARG A 473 25.47 13.72 19.92
CA ARG A 473 25.26 12.33 19.54
C ARG A 473 26.59 11.58 19.33
N PRO A 474 26.60 10.24 19.39
CA PRO A 474 27.78 9.45 19.06
C PRO A 474 28.20 9.75 17.62
N THR A 475 29.49 9.77 17.36
CA THR A 475 30.08 9.75 16.03
C THR A 475 31.02 8.56 15.97
N VAL A 476 31.01 7.81 14.87
CA VAL A 476 31.90 6.66 14.68
C VAL A 476 32.88 7.02 13.58
N GLU A 477 34.17 7.05 13.91
CA GLU A 477 35.20 7.44 12.95
C GLU A 477 35.33 6.37 11.86
N VAL A 478 35.10 6.77 10.61
CA VAL A 478 35.26 5.89 9.46
C VAL A 478 36.73 5.78 9.10
N LYS A 479 37.34 4.61 9.35
CA LYS A 479 38.68 4.30 8.81
C LYS A 479 38.61 3.93 7.32
N PRO A 480 39.67 4.19 6.53
CA PRO A 480 39.72 3.86 5.10
C PRO A 480 39.59 2.35 4.81
N LYS A 481 40.10 1.51 5.72
CA LYS A 481 40.05 0.05 5.60
C LYS A 481 38.75 -0.49 6.20
N ARG A 482 37.81 -0.88 5.34
CA ARG A 482 36.52 -1.50 5.73
C ARG A 482 36.45 -3.01 5.45
N THR A 483 37.39 -3.54 4.67
CA THR A 483 37.44 -4.95 4.29
C THR A 483 38.74 -5.58 4.77
N TYR A 484 38.66 -6.79 5.31
CA TYR A 484 39.78 -7.57 5.81
C TYR A 484 39.77 -8.96 5.15
N ASP A 485 40.76 -9.25 4.32
CA ASP A 485 41.00 -10.60 3.82
C ASP A 485 41.94 -11.34 4.79
N ALA A 486 41.40 -12.26 5.57
CA ALA A 486 42.10 -12.94 6.66
C ALA A 486 42.35 -14.41 6.33
N LYS A 487 43.58 -14.89 6.47
CA LYS A 487 43.90 -16.31 6.29
C LYS A 487 43.44 -17.11 7.52
N ASN A 488 43.11 -18.39 7.31
CA ASN A 488 42.78 -19.29 8.41
C ASN A 488 43.88 -19.27 9.48
N GLY A 489 43.47 -19.16 10.74
CA GLY A 489 44.36 -19.11 11.91
C GLY A 489 44.97 -17.75 12.23
N THR A 490 44.67 -16.70 11.46
CA THR A 490 45.18 -15.35 11.74
C THR A 490 44.28 -14.56 12.71
N LYS A 491 44.80 -13.43 13.20
CA LYS A 491 44.12 -12.51 14.11
C LYS A 491 43.73 -11.22 13.37
N VAL A 492 42.45 -10.82 13.44
CA VAL A 492 41.96 -9.53 12.92
C VAL A 492 41.42 -8.68 14.05
N LYS A 493 41.78 -7.40 14.06
CA LYS A 493 41.25 -6.39 14.97
C LYS A 493 40.41 -5.39 14.19
N LEU A 494 39.13 -5.29 14.49
CA LEU A 494 38.22 -4.32 13.90
C LEU A 494 38.04 -3.17 14.88
N LEU A 495 38.29 -1.94 14.42
CA LEU A 495 38.29 -0.77 15.28
C LEU A 495 36.88 -0.20 15.43
N CYS A 496 36.53 0.29 16.60
CA CYS A 496 35.33 1.11 16.78
C CYS A 496 35.68 2.35 17.59
N LEU A 497 36.15 3.37 16.87
CA LEU A 497 36.51 4.64 17.47
C LEU A 497 35.26 5.51 17.52
N VAL A 498 34.79 5.74 18.74
CA VAL A 498 33.53 6.42 18.99
C VAL A 498 33.79 7.64 19.86
N ASP A 499 33.24 8.78 19.43
CA ASP A 499 33.17 10.00 20.23
C ASP A 499 31.71 10.36 20.50
N GLY A 500 31.40 10.99 21.62
CA GLY A 500 30.02 11.34 21.99
C GLY A 500 29.87 11.73 23.45
N SER A 501 28.84 12.53 23.75
CA SER A 501 28.60 13.04 25.10
C SER A 501 27.09 13.07 25.40
N PRO A 502 26.58 12.26 26.35
CA PRO A 502 27.26 11.25 27.19
C PRO A 502 28.02 10.17 26.41
N ILE A 503 29.04 9.60 27.07
CA ILE A 503 29.93 8.55 26.54
C ILE A 503 29.06 7.41 25.95
N PRO A 504 29.17 7.11 24.65
CA PRO A 504 28.32 6.11 24.02
C PRO A 504 28.66 4.70 24.48
N LYS A 505 27.63 3.89 24.71
CA LYS A 505 27.74 2.45 24.92
C LYS A 505 27.97 1.74 23.58
N VAL A 506 29.09 1.03 23.47
CA VAL A 506 29.47 0.32 22.25
C VAL A 506 29.09 -1.15 22.33
N ARG A 507 28.56 -1.71 21.23
CA ARG A 507 28.20 -3.12 21.05
C ARG A 507 28.61 -3.60 19.68
N TRP A 508 29.05 -4.84 19.56
CA TRP A 508 29.38 -5.45 18.27
C TRP A 508 28.32 -6.46 17.83
N LEU A 509 28.02 -6.47 16.54
CA LEU A 509 27.02 -7.30 15.90
C LEU A 509 27.67 -8.10 14.77
N VAL A 510 27.29 -9.38 14.60
CA VAL A 510 27.58 -10.18 13.40
C VAL A 510 26.25 -10.48 12.71
N GLY A 511 26.05 -9.89 11.53
CA GLY A 511 24.69 -9.73 10.99
C GLY A 511 23.81 -8.96 12.00
N ASP A 512 22.73 -9.59 12.47
CA ASP A 512 21.79 -9.01 13.45
C ASP A 512 22.03 -9.48 14.91
N LYS A 513 23.03 -10.35 15.16
CA LYS A 513 23.27 -10.94 16.49
C LYS A 513 24.38 -10.23 17.23
N GLU A 514 24.12 -9.84 18.47
CA GLU A 514 25.11 -9.23 19.36
C GLU A 514 26.20 -10.25 19.76
N ILE A 515 27.47 -9.87 19.59
CA ILE A 515 28.61 -10.65 20.07
C ILE A 515 28.61 -10.54 21.59
N LYS A 516 28.42 -11.66 22.27
CA LYS A 516 28.58 -11.72 23.73
C LYS A 516 30.03 -11.39 24.08
N ASP A 517 30.21 -10.49 25.03
CA ASP A 517 31.52 -10.01 25.47
C ASP A 517 32.25 -11.05 26.34
N ASP A 518 32.60 -12.18 25.72
CA ASP A 518 33.33 -13.28 26.34
C ASP A 518 34.86 -13.09 26.19
N GLY A 519 35.35 -11.84 26.30
CA GLY A 519 36.77 -11.49 26.12
C GLY A 519 37.19 -11.25 24.66
N LYS A 520 36.22 -11.09 23.75
CA LYS A 520 36.46 -10.76 22.33
C LYS A 520 36.63 -9.26 22.06
N CYS A 521 36.30 -8.39 23.03
CA CYS A 521 36.47 -6.94 22.92
C CYS A 521 37.68 -6.47 23.75
N ASP A 522 38.40 -5.44 23.28
CA ASP A 522 39.44 -4.78 24.07
C ASP A 522 38.91 -3.61 24.92
N GLU A 523 39.76 -3.02 25.75
CA GLU A 523 39.43 -1.89 26.66
C GLU A 523 38.88 -0.65 25.93
N ASN A 524 39.09 -0.55 24.62
CA ASN A 524 38.60 0.54 23.76
C ASN A 524 37.39 0.12 22.93
N ASN A 525 36.70 -0.97 23.31
CA ASN A 525 35.55 -1.54 22.61
C ASN A 525 35.83 -1.95 21.15
N ASN A 526 37.07 -2.34 20.81
CA ASN A 526 37.39 -2.92 19.51
C ASN A 526 37.20 -4.44 19.56
N VAL A 527 36.59 -5.04 18.54
CA VAL A 527 36.48 -6.51 18.48
C VAL A 527 37.74 -7.13 17.91
N ILE A 528 38.19 -8.20 18.53
CA ILE A 528 39.33 -9.01 18.17
C ILE A 528 38.82 -10.41 17.79
N LEU A 529 39.02 -10.77 16.53
CA LEU A 529 38.77 -12.12 16.01
C LEU A 529 40.10 -12.88 16.03
N GLU A 530 40.21 -13.86 16.92
CA GLU A 530 41.40 -14.72 17.05
C GLU A 530 41.19 -16.06 16.35
N ASN A 531 42.26 -16.60 15.73
CA ASN A 531 42.25 -17.90 15.07
C ASN A 531 41.12 -18.05 14.03
N ILE A 532 40.96 -17.05 13.16
CA ILE A 532 39.87 -16.96 12.18
C ILE A 532 39.70 -18.25 11.38
N GLN A 533 38.45 -18.69 11.25
CA GLN A 533 38.03 -19.84 10.43
C GLN A 533 37.03 -19.39 9.36
N SER A 534 36.69 -20.28 8.43
CA SER A 534 35.76 -19.97 7.34
C SER A 534 34.34 -19.60 7.79
N ASN A 535 33.95 -19.91 9.03
CA ASN A 535 32.66 -19.52 9.61
C ASN A 535 32.68 -18.14 10.29
N ASP A 536 33.85 -17.51 10.44
CA ASP A 536 34.01 -16.13 10.87
C ASP A 536 33.92 -15.14 9.69
N GLU A 537 33.68 -15.65 8.48
CA GLU A 537 33.35 -14.81 7.32
C GLU A 537 31.99 -14.14 7.53
N GLY A 538 31.94 -12.82 7.32
CA GLY A 538 30.69 -12.08 7.46
C GLY A 538 30.85 -10.58 7.68
N GLN A 539 29.71 -9.94 7.93
CA GLN A 539 29.62 -8.52 8.26
C GLN A 539 29.62 -8.30 9.77
N TYR A 540 30.57 -7.52 10.24
CA TYR A 540 30.75 -7.15 11.63
C TYR A 540 30.42 -5.66 11.80
N SER A 541 29.40 -5.35 12.57
CA SER A 541 28.93 -3.98 12.78
C SER A 541 29.19 -3.53 14.21
N CYS A 542 29.93 -2.44 14.38
CA CYS A 542 30.00 -1.77 15.67
C CYS A 542 28.86 -0.76 15.78
N ARG A 543 28.06 -0.87 16.84
CA ARG A 543 26.95 0.01 17.18
C ARG A 543 27.28 0.80 18.44
N ALA A 544 27.25 2.12 18.34
CA ALA A 544 27.47 3.04 19.44
C ALA A 544 26.17 3.78 19.79
N ASP A 545 25.65 3.54 20.99
CA ASP A 545 24.40 4.11 21.48
C ASP A 545 24.68 5.11 22.62
N ASN A 546 24.16 6.34 22.55
CA ASN A 546 23.94 7.15 23.76
C ASN A 546 22.45 7.50 23.87
N ASN A 547 22.07 8.29 24.88
CA ASN A 547 20.67 8.68 25.09
C ASN A 547 20.08 9.58 23.98
N TYR A 548 20.87 9.96 22.97
CA TYR A 548 20.46 10.84 21.87
C TYR A 548 20.40 10.15 20.50
N SER A 549 21.34 9.25 20.19
CA SER A 549 21.26 8.45 18.95
C SER A 549 22.08 7.18 19.01
N SER A 550 21.89 6.33 17.99
CA SER A 550 22.70 5.14 17.72
C SER A 550 23.40 5.31 16.37
N GLN A 551 24.73 5.17 16.36
CA GLN A 551 25.53 5.13 15.13
C GLN A 551 26.07 3.72 14.88
N THR A 552 26.24 3.33 13.61
CA THR A 552 26.73 2.00 13.25
C THR A 552 27.83 2.09 12.18
N LEU A 553 28.91 1.33 12.35
CA LEU A 553 29.97 1.15 11.36
C LEU A 553 30.15 -0.35 11.05
N THR A 554 30.00 -0.71 9.79
CA THR A 554 30.13 -2.10 9.31
C THR A 554 31.48 -2.36 8.64
N TYR A 555 32.08 -3.49 9.00
CA TYR A 555 33.27 -4.10 8.40
C TYR A 555 32.90 -5.40 7.69
N THR A 556 33.64 -5.74 6.63
CA THR A 556 33.54 -7.03 5.95
C THR A 556 34.81 -7.84 6.22
N VAL A 557 34.67 -9.05 6.75
CA VAL A 557 35.78 -10.00 6.92
C VAL A 557 35.58 -11.13 5.94
N ASN A 558 36.53 -11.29 5.01
CA ASN A 558 36.58 -12.38 4.05
C ASN A 558 37.65 -13.39 4.49
N VAL A 559 37.40 -14.67 4.28
CA VAL A 559 38.40 -15.71 4.57
C VAL A 559 38.78 -16.41 3.26
N PRO A 560 39.87 -16.00 2.58
CA PRO A 560 40.23 -16.56 1.29
C PRO A 560 40.48 -18.07 1.36
N VAL A 561 39.83 -18.80 0.46
CA VAL A 561 40.03 -20.24 0.28
C VAL A 561 41.26 -20.43 -0.62
N PRO A 562 42.32 -21.12 -0.15
CA PRO A 562 43.51 -21.36 -0.94
C PRO A 562 43.17 -22.11 -2.22
N VAL A 563 43.91 -21.83 -3.29
CA VAL A 563 43.77 -22.56 -4.55
C VAL A 563 44.08 -24.02 -4.32
N SER A 564 43.22 -24.89 -4.84
CA SER A 564 43.60 -26.27 -5.06
C SER A 564 43.03 -26.76 -6.39
N ILE A 565 43.85 -27.57 -7.04
CA ILE A 565 43.53 -28.20 -8.30
C ILE A 565 43.20 -29.65 -8.01
N LEU A 566 42.08 -30.14 -8.56
CA LEU A 566 41.73 -31.55 -8.44
C LEU A 566 42.80 -32.38 -9.17
N LYS A 567 43.59 -33.14 -8.40
CA LYS A 567 44.61 -34.04 -8.95
C LYS A 567 43.94 -35.30 -9.46
N LEU A 568 43.80 -35.41 -10.77
CA LEU A 568 43.25 -36.60 -11.41
C LEU A 568 44.13 -37.82 -11.11
N LEU A 569 43.50 -38.96 -10.82
CA LEU A 569 44.19 -40.22 -10.50
C LEU A 569 45.06 -40.74 -11.65
N GLN A 570 44.78 -40.29 -12.88
CA GLN A 570 45.53 -40.62 -14.08
C GLN A 570 45.92 -39.31 -14.79
N ASN A 571 47.20 -38.95 -14.71
CA ASN A 571 47.76 -37.76 -15.33
C ASN A 571 48.65 -38.08 -16.54
N THR A 572 48.55 -39.31 -17.06
CA THR A 572 49.18 -39.71 -18.32
C THR A 572 48.10 -39.84 -19.39
N ILE A 573 48.29 -39.19 -20.53
CA ILE A 573 47.30 -39.08 -21.61
C ILE A 573 47.88 -39.66 -22.89
N ASP A 574 47.33 -40.79 -23.32
CA ASP A 574 47.71 -41.44 -24.57
C ASP A 574 46.81 -40.94 -25.71
N VAL A 575 47.42 -40.36 -26.75
CA VAL A 575 46.72 -39.80 -27.92
C VAL A 575 47.24 -40.43 -29.20
N VAL A 576 46.46 -40.43 -30.29
CA VAL A 576 46.90 -41.07 -31.53
C VAL A 576 47.38 -40.02 -32.53
N GLU A 577 48.50 -40.28 -33.19
CA GLU A 577 49.01 -39.37 -34.21
C GLU A 577 48.00 -39.24 -35.37
N GLY A 578 47.67 -38.01 -35.74
CA GLY A 578 46.64 -37.70 -36.73
C GLY A 578 45.28 -37.33 -36.13
N ASP A 579 45.09 -37.47 -34.81
CA ASP A 579 43.88 -36.99 -34.15
C ASP A 579 43.72 -35.47 -34.34
N ALA A 580 42.49 -35.03 -34.55
CA ALA A 580 42.21 -33.61 -34.80
C ALA A 580 42.53 -32.73 -33.58
N ARG A 581 42.41 -33.25 -32.35
CA ARG A 581 42.74 -32.57 -31.09
C ARG A 581 42.65 -33.50 -29.87
N PHE A 582 43.33 -33.15 -28.78
CA PHE A 582 43.07 -33.68 -27.43
C PHE A 582 42.88 -32.54 -26.41
N GLN A 583 42.39 -32.86 -25.21
CA GLN A 583 42.09 -31.87 -24.18
C GLN A 583 42.69 -32.29 -22.84
N LEU A 584 43.23 -31.32 -22.10
CA LEU A 584 43.73 -31.46 -20.74
C LEU A 584 42.90 -30.56 -19.83
N GLN A 585 42.28 -31.14 -18.81
CA GLN A 585 41.40 -30.40 -17.91
C GLN A 585 42.21 -29.74 -16.79
N CYS A 586 41.78 -28.57 -16.33
CA CYS A 586 42.32 -27.97 -15.12
C CYS A 586 41.19 -27.50 -14.22
N ILE A 587 40.73 -28.44 -13.38
CA ILE A 587 39.62 -28.19 -12.45
C ILE A 587 40.21 -27.54 -11.21
N VAL A 588 39.98 -26.24 -11.07
CA VAL A 588 40.50 -25.43 -9.98
C VAL A 588 39.36 -24.94 -9.07
N TRP A 589 39.59 -24.97 -7.76
CA TRP A 589 38.77 -24.31 -6.75
C TRP A 589 39.62 -23.34 -5.93
N GLY A 590 38.99 -22.27 -5.46
CA GLY A 590 39.62 -21.23 -4.66
C GLY A 590 38.77 -19.97 -4.63
N SER A 591 38.90 -19.18 -3.57
CA SER A 591 38.18 -17.91 -3.39
C SER A 591 39.16 -16.88 -2.83
N PRO A 592 39.41 -15.73 -3.47
CA PRO A 592 38.84 -15.26 -4.75
C PRO A 592 39.17 -16.17 -5.95
N LYS A 593 38.42 -16.01 -7.05
CA LYS A 593 38.53 -16.84 -8.27
C LYS A 593 40.00 -16.91 -8.75
N PRO A 594 40.60 -18.11 -8.87
CA PRO A 594 42.01 -18.23 -9.23
C PRO A 594 42.32 -17.85 -10.68
N THR A 595 43.51 -17.31 -10.92
CA THR A 595 44.08 -17.12 -12.26
C THR A 595 44.82 -18.38 -12.68
N VAL A 596 44.53 -18.90 -13.87
CA VAL A 596 45.05 -20.17 -14.38
C VAL A 596 45.89 -19.95 -15.64
N ARG A 597 47.02 -20.66 -15.74
CA ARG A 597 47.89 -20.69 -16.93
C ARG A 597 48.39 -22.09 -17.23
N TRP A 598 48.57 -22.38 -18.51
CA TRP A 598 49.14 -23.63 -19.00
C TRP A 598 50.59 -23.46 -19.45
N ILE A 599 51.41 -24.47 -19.22
CA ILE A 599 52.84 -24.50 -19.53
C ILE A 599 53.12 -25.82 -20.25
N TYR A 600 53.77 -25.81 -21.41
CA TYR A 600 54.20 -27.01 -22.13
C TYR A 600 55.72 -27.06 -22.18
N ASN A 601 56.32 -28.14 -21.65
CA ASN A 601 57.77 -28.33 -21.56
C ASN A 601 58.53 -27.10 -21.02
N GLY A 602 57.96 -26.44 -20.01
CA GLY A 602 58.54 -25.26 -19.36
C GLY A 602 58.22 -23.90 -20.01
N ILE A 603 57.50 -23.86 -21.14
CA ILE A 603 57.13 -22.63 -21.84
C ILE A 603 55.63 -22.34 -21.67
N THR A 604 55.27 -21.14 -21.24
CA THR A 604 53.86 -20.72 -21.08
C THR A 604 53.12 -20.76 -22.42
N ILE A 605 51.97 -21.42 -22.44
CA ILE A 605 51.09 -21.52 -23.60
C ILE A 605 50.22 -20.28 -23.69
N THR A 606 50.18 -19.67 -24.86
CA THR A 606 49.24 -18.58 -25.20
C THR A 606 48.09 -19.13 -26.02
N ASP A 607 46.88 -18.65 -25.76
CA ASP A 607 45.68 -19.01 -26.50
C ASP A 607 45.78 -18.57 -27.98
N GLY A 608 45.65 -19.52 -28.91
CA GLY A 608 45.81 -19.30 -30.35
C GLY A 608 46.72 -20.32 -31.06
N GLY A 609 46.52 -20.47 -32.36
CA GLY A 609 47.28 -21.42 -33.19
C GLY A 609 46.99 -22.89 -32.83
N SER A 610 48.02 -23.63 -32.40
CA SER A 610 47.91 -25.05 -32.03
C SER A 610 47.23 -25.30 -30.67
N TYR A 611 46.99 -24.24 -29.89
CA TYR A 611 46.43 -24.31 -28.54
C TYR A 611 45.17 -23.46 -28.45
N GLU A 612 44.17 -23.95 -27.72
CA GLU A 612 42.97 -23.20 -27.35
C GLU A 612 42.67 -23.39 -25.87
N ILE A 613 42.60 -22.29 -25.11
CA ILE A 613 42.28 -22.33 -23.67
C ILE A 613 40.83 -21.90 -23.48
N LYS A 614 39.98 -22.83 -23.04
CA LYS A 614 38.55 -22.58 -22.84
C LYS A 614 38.27 -21.81 -21.54
N ASN A 615 37.05 -21.28 -21.43
CA ASN A 615 36.59 -20.53 -20.25
C ASN A 615 36.60 -21.34 -18.94
N ASP A 616 36.54 -22.66 -19.01
CA ASP A 616 36.66 -23.61 -17.90
C ASP A 616 38.12 -23.99 -17.59
N TYR A 617 39.08 -23.27 -18.18
CA TYR A 617 40.52 -23.51 -18.09
C TYR A 617 41.01 -24.82 -18.73
N THR A 618 40.17 -25.51 -19.50
CA THR A 618 40.58 -26.69 -20.27
C THR A 618 41.48 -26.27 -21.43
N LEU A 619 42.67 -26.87 -21.54
CA LEU A 619 43.57 -26.71 -22.68
C LEU A 619 43.22 -27.71 -23.78
N VAL A 620 42.96 -27.22 -24.98
CA VAL A 620 42.76 -28.01 -26.19
C VAL A 620 43.99 -27.90 -27.08
N VAL A 621 44.65 -29.02 -27.36
CA VAL A 621 45.78 -29.10 -28.29
C VAL A 621 45.28 -29.62 -29.63
N LYS A 622 45.46 -28.86 -30.71
CA LYS A 622 44.93 -29.14 -32.06
C LYS A 622 45.98 -29.82 -32.94
N ASN A 623 45.52 -30.59 -33.94
CA ASN A 623 46.33 -31.28 -34.94
C ASN A 623 47.45 -32.12 -34.31
N VAL A 624 47.06 -33.23 -33.69
CA VAL A 624 47.94 -34.09 -32.90
C VAL A 624 48.99 -34.71 -33.81
N SER A 625 50.26 -34.40 -33.53
CA SER A 625 51.43 -34.92 -34.23
C SER A 625 52.36 -35.61 -33.25
N SER A 626 53.39 -36.29 -33.74
CA SER A 626 54.45 -36.83 -32.88
C SER A 626 55.10 -35.77 -31.96
N LYS A 627 55.01 -34.47 -32.30
CA LYS A 627 55.54 -33.35 -31.49
C LYS A 627 54.57 -32.86 -30.41
N SER A 628 53.36 -33.38 -30.35
CA SER A 628 52.37 -33.02 -29.34
C SER A 628 52.53 -33.81 -28.04
N GLY A 629 53.47 -34.76 -27.98
CA GLY A 629 53.83 -35.48 -26.76
C GLY A 629 54.75 -34.66 -25.86
N GLY A 630 54.70 -34.92 -24.55
CA GLY A 630 55.49 -34.24 -23.52
C GLY A 630 54.66 -33.77 -22.33
N THR A 631 55.27 -32.97 -21.46
CA THR A 631 54.68 -32.60 -20.17
C THR A 631 53.95 -31.25 -20.25
N TYR A 632 52.68 -31.24 -19.85
CA TYR A 632 51.81 -30.07 -19.78
C TYR A 632 51.43 -29.78 -18.33
N THR A 633 51.83 -28.62 -17.81
CA THR A 633 51.54 -28.19 -16.44
C THR A 633 50.43 -27.14 -16.44
N CYS A 634 49.35 -27.38 -15.70
CA CYS A 634 48.41 -26.34 -15.33
C CYS A 634 48.82 -25.75 -13.98
N LYS A 635 48.92 -24.42 -13.92
CA LYS A 635 49.23 -23.67 -12.69
C LYS A 635 48.13 -22.66 -12.40
N ALA A 636 47.60 -22.71 -11.17
CA ALA A 636 46.57 -21.78 -10.71
C ALA A 636 47.00 -21.03 -9.44
N GLU A 637 46.65 -19.76 -9.33
CA GLU A 637 47.03 -18.89 -8.21
C GLU A 637 45.92 -17.90 -7.81
N ASN A 638 45.78 -17.63 -6.51
CA ASN A 638 44.95 -16.57 -5.94
C ASN A 638 45.65 -15.96 -4.71
N THR A 639 45.01 -15.02 -4.01
CA THR A 639 45.58 -14.38 -2.81
C THR A 639 45.74 -15.35 -1.61
N GLY A 640 45.02 -16.48 -1.63
CA GLY A 640 45.10 -17.55 -0.63
C GLY A 640 46.24 -18.55 -0.87
N GLY A 641 46.71 -18.75 -2.10
CA GLY A 641 47.79 -19.68 -2.42
C GLY A 641 47.94 -19.98 -3.92
N ASN A 642 48.71 -21.01 -4.25
CA ASN A 642 48.80 -21.56 -5.60
C ASN A 642 48.85 -23.08 -5.56
N ASP A 643 48.46 -23.73 -6.66
CA ASP A 643 48.57 -25.17 -6.84
C ASP A 643 48.85 -25.50 -8.31
N THR A 644 49.38 -26.70 -8.57
CA THR A 644 49.80 -27.16 -9.89
C THR A 644 49.47 -28.63 -10.12
N ILE A 645 49.13 -28.97 -11.37
CA ILE A 645 49.04 -30.36 -11.85
C ILE A 645 49.81 -30.51 -13.16
N GLU A 646 50.46 -31.66 -13.34
CA GLU A 646 51.24 -32.00 -14.54
C GLU A 646 50.63 -33.20 -15.25
N TYR A 647 50.50 -33.09 -16.57
CA TYR A 647 50.05 -34.15 -17.47
C TYR A 647 51.19 -34.62 -18.37
N GLU A 648 51.39 -35.92 -18.47
CA GLU A 648 52.35 -36.54 -19.38
C GLU A 648 51.60 -37.07 -20.62
N VAL A 649 51.85 -36.50 -21.80
CA VAL A 649 51.13 -36.88 -23.04
C VAL A 649 52.01 -37.78 -23.90
N ASN A 650 51.55 -39.00 -24.20
CA ASN A 650 52.21 -39.93 -25.12
C ASN A 650 51.43 -40.04 -26.43
N VAL A 651 52.13 -40.04 -27.57
CA VAL A 651 51.48 -40.13 -28.90
C VAL A 651 51.75 -41.50 -29.54
N HIS A 652 50.68 -42.27 -29.81
CA HIS A 652 50.69 -43.64 -30.34
C HIS A 652 50.22 -43.70 -31.80
N ARG A 653 50.52 -44.79 -32.53
CA ARG A 653 50.03 -45.05 -33.89
C ARG A 653 49.23 -46.37 -33.90
N ILE A 654 48.02 -46.39 -34.44
CA ILE A 654 47.15 -47.59 -34.41
C ILE A 654 47.28 -48.45 -35.69
N GLN A 655 47.44 -49.77 -35.51
CA GLN A 655 47.04 -50.82 -36.47
C GLN A 655 45.82 -51.60 -35.94
N THR A 656 44.84 -51.85 -36.79
CA THR A 656 43.52 -52.41 -36.46
C THR A 656 43.48 -53.94 -36.47
N ASN A 657 42.80 -54.57 -35.49
CA ASN A 657 41.89 -55.70 -35.73
C ASN A 657 40.98 -55.99 -34.51
N LEU A 658 39.70 -56.20 -34.80
CA LEU A 658 38.58 -56.47 -33.89
C LEU A 658 38.31 -57.97 -33.74
N THR A 659 37.88 -58.43 -32.56
CA THR A 659 36.96 -59.57 -32.42
C THR A 659 36.00 -59.37 -31.25
N ALA A 660 34.73 -59.69 -31.49
CA ALA A 660 33.56 -59.46 -30.66
C ALA A 660 33.24 -60.65 -29.71
N TYR A 661 32.52 -60.37 -28.62
CA TYR A 661 31.70 -61.35 -27.86
C TYR A 661 30.31 -60.74 -27.57
N PRO A 662 29.26 -61.57 -27.37
CA PRO A 662 27.86 -61.24 -27.63
C PRO A 662 27.13 -60.60 -26.43
N PRO A 663 26.02 -59.86 -26.65
CA PRO A 663 25.29 -59.18 -25.58
C PRO A 663 24.31 -60.11 -24.87
N ARG A 664 24.21 -59.96 -23.55
CA ARG A 664 23.19 -60.58 -22.70
C ARG A 664 22.05 -59.57 -22.56
N ASP A 665 20.90 -59.88 -23.17
CA ASP A 665 19.65 -59.15 -23.04
C ASP A 665 19.17 -59.18 -21.59
N ASP A 666 19.00 -58.01 -20.96
CA ASP A 666 17.86 -57.62 -20.11
C ASP A 666 18.19 -56.29 -19.38
N TYR A 667 18.14 -55.16 -20.09
CA TYR A 667 18.22 -53.83 -19.47
C TYR A 667 17.20 -52.88 -20.12
N ALA A 668 16.35 -52.30 -19.27
CA ALA A 668 15.30 -51.37 -19.66
C ALA A 668 15.85 -50.21 -20.52
N THR A 669 15.39 -50.11 -21.77
CA THR A 669 15.69 -48.97 -22.64
C THR A 669 15.10 -47.70 -22.07
N ASP A 670 15.95 -46.74 -21.71
CA ASP A 670 15.51 -45.41 -21.28
C ASP A 670 15.16 -44.56 -22.51
N THR A 671 13.95 -44.01 -22.56
CA THR A 671 13.42 -43.31 -23.75
C THR A 671 13.51 -41.80 -23.54
N THR A 672 14.15 -41.11 -24.48
CA THR A 672 14.30 -39.64 -24.47
C THR A 672 13.51 -39.04 -25.63
N TYR A 673 12.66 -38.06 -25.33
CA TYR A 673 11.88 -37.33 -26.33
C TYR A 673 12.53 -35.99 -26.64
N LEU A 674 12.66 -35.64 -27.92
CA LEU A 674 13.22 -34.35 -28.39
C LEU A 674 12.27 -33.68 -29.41
N LEU A 675 12.23 -32.35 -29.48
CA LEU A 675 11.48 -31.62 -30.51
C LEU A 675 12.30 -31.50 -31.81
N GLU A 676 11.64 -31.56 -32.96
CA GLU A 676 12.27 -31.35 -34.27
C GLU A 676 12.54 -29.84 -34.49
N GLY A 677 13.76 -29.46 -34.86
CA GLY A 677 14.13 -28.05 -35.12
C GLY A 677 15.36 -27.55 -34.35
N ASN A 678 15.60 -26.23 -34.40
CA ASN A 678 16.85 -25.64 -33.92
C ASN A 678 17.01 -25.63 -32.39
N GLY A 679 18.03 -26.33 -31.89
CA GLY A 679 18.34 -26.49 -30.47
C GLY A 679 19.50 -27.47 -30.27
N THR A 680 20.19 -27.40 -29.13
CA THR A 680 21.24 -28.37 -28.75
C THR A 680 20.79 -29.18 -27.55
N HIS A 681 20.77 -30.50 -27.69
CA HIS A 681 20.30 -31.44 -26.68
C HIS A 681 21.42 -32.40 -26.27
N ASN A 682 21.75 -32.42 -24.98
CA ASN A 682 22.73 -33.35 -24.43
C ASN A 682 22.02 -34.62 -23.95
N ILE A 683 22.45 -35.77 -24.46
CA ILE A 683 21.86 -37.07 -24.19
C ILE A 683 22.74 -37.81 -23.16
N PRO A 684 22.25 -38.03 -21.93
CA PRO A 684 23.04 -38.67 -20.88
C PRO A 684 23.10 -40.19 -21.09
N CYS A 685 24.27 -40.77 -20.80
CA CYS A 685 24.56 -42.20 -20.94
C CYS A 685 23.95 -43.06 -19.80
N GLY A 686 23.65 -42.46 -18.65
CA GLY A 686 23.17 -43.11 -17.42
C GLY A 686 23.43 -42.22 -16.19
N THR A 687 23.03 -42.64 -14.98
CA THR A 687 23.14 -41.83 -13.73
C THR A 687 24.40 -42.07 -12.89
N GLU A 688 25.25 -43.04 -13.25
CA GLU A 688 26.45 -43.42 -12.47
C GLU A 688 27.71 -43.50 -13.37
N LEU A 689 28.22 -42.35 -13.81
CA LEU A 689 29.53 -42.29 -14.48
C LEU A 689 30.62 -41.98 -13.45
N SER A 690 31.68 -42.80 -13.41
CA SER A 690 32.87 -42.52 -12.61
C SER A 690 33.93 -41.80 -13.46
N GLU A 691 34.73 -40.96 -12.83
CA GLU A 691 35.79 -40.19 -13.48
C GLU A 691 36.84 -41.14 -14.11
N GLY A 692 36.97 -41.13 -15.44
CA GLY A 692 37.83 -42.04 -16.22
C GLY A 692 37.11 -43.11 -17.06
N ASP A 693 35.79 -43.26 -16.92
CA ASP A 693 35.01 -44.22 -17.70
C ASP A 693 34.94 -43.83 -19.20
N LEU A 694 35.34 -44.74 -20.11
CA LEU A 694 35.29 -44.45 -21.55
C LEU A 694 33.89 -44.73 -22.11
N VAL A 695 33.18 -43.64 -22.41
CA VAL A 695 31.82 -43.69 -22.98
C VAL A 695 31.86 -43.68 -24.51
N ARG A 696 31.13 -44.60 -25.14
CA ARG A 696 30.99 -44.70 -26.60
C ARG A 696 29.53 -44.81 -27.01
N TRP A 697 29.09 -43.93 -27.89
CA TRP A 697 27.73 -43.93 -28.42
C TRP A 697 27.67 -44.59 -29.79
N PHE A 698 26.75 -45.53 -29.93
CA PHE A 698 26.47 -46.22 -31.17
C PHE A 698 25.04 -45.91 -31.61
N LYS A 699 24.81 -45.82 -32.92
CA LYS A 699 23.47 -45.82 -33.52
C LYS A 699 23.48 -46.79 -34.69
N ASP A 700 22.48 -47.67 -34.74
CA ASP A 700 22.35 -48.71 -35.77
C ASP A 700 23.61 -49.59 -35.92
N GLY A 701 24.33 -49.81 -34.82
CA GLY A 701 25.56 -50.62 -34.77
C GLY A 701 26.85 -49.88 -35.14
N HIS A 702 26.78 -48.65 -35.63
CA HIS A 702 27.95 -47.83 -35.97
C HIS A 702 28.33 -46.91 -34.82
N LEU A 703 29.64 -46.77 -34.55
CA LEU A 703 30.15 -45.82 -33.56
C LEU A 703 29.89 -44.40 -34.07
N LEU A 704 29.06 -43.65 -33.35
CA LEU A 704 28.80 -42.24 -33.65
C LEU A 704 29.89 -41.35 -33.08
N ARG A 705 30.21 -41.51 -31.79
CA ARG A 705 31.24 -40.73 -31.09
C ARG A 705 31.62 -41.33 -29.74
N THR A 706 32.69 -40.80 -29.15
CA THR A 706 33.10 -41.06 -27.77
C THR A 706 32.81 -39.83 -26.88
N GLY A 707 32.64 -40.05 -25.57
CA GLY A 707 32.26 -39.03 -24.59
C GLY A 707 30.75 -38.73 -24.55
N GLU A 708 30.38 -37.51 -24.19
CA GLU A 708 28.97 -37.06 -24.14
C GLU A 708 28.35 -37.03 -25.54
N LEU A 709 27.04 -37.31 -25.67
CA LEU A 709 26.33 -37.18 -26.94
C LEU A 709 25.52 -35.88 -26.95
N THR A 710 25.75 -35.03 -27.95
CA THR A 710 25.01 -33.78 -28.16
C THR A 710 24.39 -33.80 -29.56
N LEU A 711 23.06 -33.68 -29.64
CA LEU A 711 22.33 -33.56 -30.90
C LEU A 711 21.97 -32.10 -31.12
N ILE A 712 22.32 -31.57 -32.30
CA ILE A 712 22.05 -30.18 -32.67
C ILE A 712 21.09 -30.19 -33.84
N ASN A 713 20.04 -29.38 -33.76
CA ASN A 713 19.01 -29.22 -34.78
C ASN A 713 18.37 -30.57 -35.17
N VAL A 714 17.75 -31.22 -34.17
CA VAL A 714 17.25 -32.61 -34.27
C VAL A 714 16.27 -32.75 -35.43
N THR A 715 16.48 -33.80 -36.24
CA THR A 715 15.64 -34.15 -37.39
C THR A 715 15.07 -35.56 -37.26
N LYS A 716 14.16 -35.95 -38.16
CA LYS A 716 13.70 -37.35 -38.25
C LYS A 716 14.83 -38.37 -38.44
N ALA A 717 15.98 -37.98 -38.98
CA ALA A 717 17.13 -38.87 -39.12
C ALA A 717 17.82 -39.18 -37.78
N ASP A 718 17.58 -38.37 -36.74
CA ASP A 718 18.15 -38.54 -35.40
C ASP A 718 17.28 -39.43 -34.51
N VAL A 719 16.05 -39.74 -34.92
CA VAL A 719 15.22 -40.76 -34.26
C VAL A 719 15.89 -42.12 -34.40
N GLY A 720 15.86 -42.92 -33.33
CA GLY A 720 16.39 -44.28 -33.39
C GLY A 720 16.88 -44.82 -32.05
N HIS A 721 17.50 -45.99 -32.12
CA HIS A 721 18.06 -46.66 -30.96
C HIS A 721 19.56 -46.36 -30.87
N TYR A 722 19.93 -45.77 -29.74
CA TYR A 722 21.28 -45.40 -29.40
C TYR A 722 21.77 -46.33 -28.28
N ILE A 723 22.98 -46.84 -28.41
CA ILE A 723 23.59 -47.65 -27.36
C ILE A 723 24.76 -46.87 -26.83
N CYS A 724 24.69 -46.51 -25.56
CA CYS A 724 25.80 -45.95 -24.84
C CYS A 724 26.57 -47.07 -24.16
N ARG A 725 27.77 -47.39 -24.65
CA ARG A 725 28.64 -48.38 -24.04
C ARG A 725 29.71 -47.70 -23.20
N ILE A 726 29.72 -48.02 -21.92
CA ILE A 726 30.78 -47.65 -20.99
C ILE A 726 31.79 -48.80 -20.96
N CYS A 727 33.00 -48.56 -21.44
CA CYS A 727 34.08 -49.53 -21.37
C CYS A 727 34.93 -49.26 -20.11
N LYS A 728 34.95 -50.21 -19.18
CA LYS A 728 35.93 -50.27 -18.09
C LYS A 728 37.04 -51.26 -18.45
N SER A 729 38.13 -51.26 -17.69
CA SER A 729 39.35 -52.03 -18.00
C SER A 729 39.14 -53.55 -18.19
N GLU A 730 38.12 -54.14 -17.55
CA GLU A 730 37.87 -55.60 -17.63
C GLU A 730 36.45 -55.98 -18.13
N TYR A 731 35.51 -55.03 -18.25
CA TYR A 731 34.15 -55.29 -18.72
C TYR A 731 33.51 -54.04 -19.35
N SER A 732 32.45 -54.22 -20.15
CA SER A 732 31.69 -53.11 -20.71
C SER A 732 30.21 -53.17 -20.32
N TYR A 733 29.65 -52.07 -19.84
CA TYR A 733 28.21 -51.90 -19.67
C TYR A 733 27.64 -51.21 -20.90
N SER A 734 26.44 -51.62 -21.33
CA SER A 734 25.73 -50.95 -22.42
C SER A 734 24.38 -50.48 -21.91
N TYR A 735 24.14 -49.18 -21.97
CA TYR A 735 22.85 -48.55 -21.72
C TYR A 735 22.17 -48.27 -23.04
N HIS A 736 20.96 -48.78 -23.16
CA HIS A 736 20.17 -48.63 -24.36
C HIS A 736 19.27 -47.41 -24.20
N LYS A 737 19.35 -46.49 -25.16
CA LYS A 737 18.61 -45.23 -25.20
C LYS A 737 17.78 -45.19 -26.46
N ARG A 738 16.49 -44.91 -26.34
CA ARG A 738 15.63 -44.72 -27.51
C ARG A 738 15.32 -43.24 -27.66
N ILE A 739 15.74 -42.64 -28.76
CA ILE A 739 15.42 -41.25 -29.08
C ILE A 739 14.20 -41.25 -29.99
N LEU A 740 13.15 -40.55 -29.55
CA LEU A 740 11.93 -40.33 -30.31
C LEU A 740 11.72 -38.83 -30.51
N LEU A 741 11.13 -38.46 -31.65
CA LEU A 741 10.63 -37.10 -31.82
C LEU A 741 9.33 -36.96 -31.06
N GLY A 742 9.33 -36.04 -30.12
CA GLY A 742 8.15 -35.67 -29.36
C GLY A 742 7.39 -34.52 -30.00
N THR A 743 6.20 -34.28 -29.49
CA THR A 743 5.38 -33.12 -29.84
C THR A 743 4.90 -32.45 -28.56
N GLU A 744 4.90 -31.12 -28.56
CA GLU A 744 4.35 -30.33 -27.45
C GLU A 744 2.88 -30.70 -27.21
N ALA A 745 2.45 -30.59 -25.95
CA ALA A 745 1.05 -30.79 -25.62
C ALA A 745 0.17 -29.78 -26.38
N LYS A 746 -0.88 -30.29 -27.05
CA LYS A 746 -1.89 -29.52 -27.76
C LYS A 746 -3.26 -30.10 -27.47
N PHE A 747 -4.24 -29.28 -27.10
CA PHE A 747 -5.59 -29.77 -26.85
C PHE A 747 -6.20 -30.42 -28.09
N VAL A 748 -6.89 -31.56 -27.92
CA VAL A 748 -7.48 -32.32 -29.03
C VAL A 748 -8.60 -31.55 -29.71
N THR A 749 -9.43 -30.85 -28.92
CA THR A 749 -10.56 -30.06 -29.38
C THR A 749 -10.70 -28.80 -28.53
N GLY A 750 -11.13 -27.67 -29.11
CA GLY A 750 -11.40 -26.42 -28.39
C GLY A 750 -10.16 -25.55 -28.10
N GLY A 751 -10.38 -24.33 -27.61
CA GLY A 751 -9.33 -23.38 -27.27
C GLY A 751 -8.82 -23.47 -25.83
N ASN A 752 -8.11 -22.43 -25.39
CA ASN A 752 -7.65 -22.28 -24.00
C ASN A 752 -8.80 -21.93 -23.04
N THR A 753 -9.94 -21.50 -23.57
CA THR A 753 -11.17 -21.26 -22.80
C THR A 753 -12.30 -22.04 -23.45
N ILE A 754 -13.02 -22.84 -22.66
CA ILE A 754 -14.24 -23.53 -23.08
C ILE A 754 -15.41 -22.97 -22.29
N GLN A 755 -16.43 -22.54 -23.01
CA GLN A 755 -17.71 -22.14 -22.44
C GLN A 755 -18.58 -23.37 -22.24
N ILE A 756 -19.18 -23.51 -21.06
CA ILE A 756 -20.08 -24.61 -20.71
C ILE A 756 -21.44 -24.03 -20.38
N THR A 757 -22.45 -24.42 -21.15
CA THR A 757 -23.86 -24.21 -20.85
C THR A 757 -24.38 -25.33 -19.95
N PHE A 758 -25.27 -24.99 -19.03
CA PHE A 758 -25.70 -25.86 -17.94
C PHE A 758 -27.22 -25.97 -17.86
N GLU A 759 -27.72 -27.21 -17.76
CA GLU A 759 -29.09 -27.55 -17.42
C GLU A 759 -29.16 -28.13 -15.99
N GLU A 760 -30.11 -27.68 -15.18
CA GLU A 760 -30.19 -28.07 -13.76
C GLU A 760 -30.33 -29.59 -13.57
N GLY A 761 -29.40 -30.19 -12.81
CA GLY A 761 -29.39 -31.62 -12.51
C GLY A 761 -28.64 -32.49 -13.54
N ALA A 762 -28.14 -31.90 -14.63
CA ALA A 762 -27.31 -32.61 -15.60
C ALA A 762 -25.86 -32.77 -15.12
N GLU A 763 -25.24 -33.90 -15.46
CA GLU A 763 -23.81 -34.13 -15.28
C GLU A 763 -23.04 -33.46 -16.42
N ALA A 764 -22.30 -32.40 -16.12
CA ALA A 764 -21.47 -31.72 -17.11
C ALA A 764 -20.10 -32.38 -17.19
N GLN A 765 -19.72 -32.83 -18.39
CA GLN A 765 -18.43 -33.46 -18.64
C GLN A 765 -17.41 -32.46 -19.17
N LEU A 766 -16.38 -32.17 -18.38
CA LEU A 766 -15.28 -31.28 -18.75
C LEU A 766 -14.20 -32.07 -19.49
N ASP A 767 -13.78 -31.59 -20.67
CA ASP A 767 -12.76 -32.27 -21.49
C ASP A 767 -11.47 -31.46 -21.63
N CYS A 768 -10.40 -32.02 -21.07
CA CYS A 768 -9.02 -31.55 -21.16
C CYS A 768 -8.11 -32.52 -21.91
N SER A 769 -8.69 -33.34 -22.78
CA SER A 769 -7.92 -34.20 -23.64
C SER A 769 -6.95 -33.36 -24.48
N ALA A 770 -5.67 -33.71 -24.38
CA ALA A 770 -4.60 -33.14 -25.18
C ALA A 770 -3.81 -34.25 -25.86
N THR A 771 -3.45 -34.00 -27.11
CA THR A 771 -2.43 -34.75 -27.83
C THR A 771 -1.04 -34.23 -27.49
N GLY A 772 -0.04 -35.07 -27.68
CA GLY A 772 1.36 -34.76 -27.43
C GLY A 772 2.11 -36.07 -27.25
N ASP A 773 3.40 -36.07 -27.55
CA ASP A 773 4.26 -37.25 -27.41
C ASP A 773 5.53 -36.83 -26.66
N PRO A 774 5.81 -37.30 -25.43
CA PRO A 774 5.06 -38.30 -24.68
C PRO A 774 3.66 -37.81 -24.28
N PRO A 775 2.70 -38.75 -24.05
CA PRO A 775 1.34 -38.41 -23.66
C PRO A 775 1.31 -37.45 -22.46
N PRO A 776 0.65 -36.29 -22.57
CA PRO A 776 0.69 -35.29 -21.53
C PRO A 776 -0.19 -35.70 -20.33
N LYS A 777 0.21 -35.26 -19.13
CA LYS A 777 -0.52 -35.51 -17.88
C LYS A 777 -1.46 -34.36 -17.56
N THR A 778 -2.67 -34.67 -17.15
CA THR A 778 -3.69 -33.69 -16.75
C THR A 778 -3.76 -33.53 -15.24
N VAL A 779 -3.81 -32.28 -14.77
CA VAL A 779 -4.07 -31.91 -13.37
C VAL A 779 -5.18 -30.88 -13.31
N TRP A 780 -6.15 -31.09 -12.43
CA TRP A 780 -7.31 -30.20 -12.28
C TRP A 780 -7.16 -29.25 -11.10
N TYR A 781 -7.65 -28.02 -11.28
CA TYR A 781 -7.62 -26.93 -10.32
C TYR A 781 -9.00 -26.30 -10.18
N ARG A 782 -9.28 -25.81 -8.97
CA ARG A 782 -10.44 -25.01 -8.64
C ARG A 782 -9.98 -23.72 -7.98
N LYS A 783 -10.24 -22.58 -8.63
CA LYS A 783 -9.63 -21.28 -8.32
C LYS A 783 -8.09 -21.38 -8.37
N ILE A 784 -7.45 -21.56 -7.21
CA ILE A 784 -5.99 -21.71 -7.06
C ILE A 784 -5.57 -23.04 -6.41
N HIS A 785 -6.53 -23.86 -5.98
CA HIS A 785 -6.25 -25.11 -5.26
C HIS A 785 -6.31 -26.31 -6.22
N ARG A 786 -5.36 -27.24 -6.08
CA ARG A 786 -5.35 -28.51 -6.81
C ARG A 786 -6.49 -29.39 -6.32
N ILE A 787 -7.21 -30.02 -7.24
CA ILE A 787 -8.22 -31.02 -6.89
C ILE A 787 -7.52 -32.38 -6.82
N GLU A 788 -7.47 -32.97 -5.63
CA GLU A 788 -6.82 -34.27 -5.41
C GLU A 788 -7.72 -35.42 -5.87
N GLY A 789 -7.10 -36.50 -6.37
CA GLY A 789 -7.80 -37.72 -6.78
C GLY A 789 -8.24 -37.79 -8.25
N ILE A 790 -8.13 -36.71 -9.04
CA ILE A 790 -8.50 -36.70 -10.47
C ILE A 790 -7.24 -36.69 -11.34
N THR A 791 -7.06 -37.74 -12.13
CA THR A 791 -5.92 -37.91 -13.04
C THR A 791 -6.34 -38.10 -14.50
N THR A 792 -7.64 -38.18 -14.76
CA THR A 792 -8.22 -38.36 -16.09
C THR A 792 -8.30 -37.02 -16.84
N SER A 793 -8.21 -37.09 -18.18
CA SER A 793 -8.39 -35.92 -19.05
C SER A 793 -9.83 -35.43 -19.10
N ARG A 794 -10.78 -36.26 -18.67
CA ARG A 794 -12.19 -35.88 -18.49
C ARG A 794 -12.53 -35.81 -17.01
N TYR A 795 -13.30 -34.81 -16.63
CA TYR A 795 -13.78 -34.62 -15.27
C TYR A 795 -15.28 -34.32 -15.30
N SER A 796 -16.07 -35.19 -14.67
CA SER A 796 -17.50 -34.98 -14.52
C SER A 796 -17.82 -34.15 -13.29
N ILE A 797 -18.68 -33.15 -13.45
CA ILE A 797 -19.21 -32.38 -12.34
C ILE A 797 -20.74 -32.44 -12.36
N LEU A 798 -21.32 -32.75 -11.19
CA LEU A 798 -22.75 -32.65 -10.98
C LEU A 798 -23.08 -31.21 -10.55
N MET A 799 -23.65 -30.44 -11.46
CA MET A 799 -23.99 -29.04 -11.20
C MET A 799 -25.47 -28.94 -10.75
N ASN A 800 -25.71 -28.09 -9.75
CA ASN A 800 -27.04 -27.71 -9.26
C ASN A 800 -27.04 -26.26 -8.77
N ASN A 801 -28.21 -25.66 -8.61
CA ASN A 801 -28.33 -24.25 -8.23
C ASN A 801 -27.66 -23.90 -6.89
N ASN A 802 -27.47 -24.87 -5.99
CA ASN A 802 -26.78 -24.68 -4.71
C ASN A 802 -25.25 -24.69 -4.83
N ASN A 803 -24.67 -25.22 -5.91
CA ASN A 803 -23.23 -25.39 -6.08
C ASN A 803 -22.66 -24.68 -7.32
N ILE A 804 -23.46 -23.98 -8.12
CA ILE A 804 -22.97 -23.31 -9.35
C ILE A 804 -21.83 -22.32 -9.07
N TYR A 805 -21.88 -21.59 -7.95
CA TYR A 805 -20.79 -20.69 -7.50
C TYR A 805 -19.56 -21.45 -7.01
N ASN A 806 -19.75 -22.69 -6.55
CA ASN A 806 -18.63 -23.54 -6.14
C ASN A 806 -17.77 -23.90 -7.35
N TRP A 807 -18.37 -24.09 -8.52
CA TRP A 807 -17.69 -24.56 -9.73
C TRP A 807 -17.21 -23.44 -10.67
N LYS A 808 -17.27 -22.17 -10.26
CA LYS A 808 -16.66 -21.06 -11.02
C LYS A 808 -15.13 -21.12 -10.92
N ASN A 809 -14.45 -20.85 -12.04
CA ASN A 809 -12.99 -20.86 -12.19
C ASN A 809 -12.36 -22.27 -12.08
N ILE A 810 -12.89 -23.24 -12.82
CA ILE A 810 -12.22 -24.53 -13.03
C ILE A 810 -11.20 -24.39 -14.13
N MET A 811 -10.01 -24.94 -13.91
CA MET A 811 -8.96 -24.98 -14.91
C MET A 811 -8.29 -26.34 -14.86
N CYS A 812 -7.93 -26.88 -16.02
CA CYS A 812 -6.97 -27.98 -16.07
C CYS A 812 -5.64 -27.47 -16.61
N SER A 813 -4.57 -28.04 -16.07
CA SER A 813 -3.21 -27.88 -16.56
C SER A 813 -2.80 -29.21 -17.18
N VAL A 814 -2.35 -29.18 -18.43
CA VAL A 814 -1.91 -30.36 -19.16
C VAL A 814 -0.45 -30.17 -19.55
N SER A 815 0.41 -31.07 -19.11
CA SER A 815 1.85 -30.93 -19.28
C SER A 815 2.52 -32.19 -19.79
N ASN A 816 3.51 -32.01 -20.65
CA ASN A 816 4.51 -33.03 -20.95
C ASN A 816 5.91 -32.45 -20.74
N VAL A 817 6.94 -33.22 -21.12
CA VAL A 817 8.34 -32.83 -20.92
C VAL A 817 8.76 -31.55 -21.68
N PHE A 818 7.94 -31.07 -22.61
CA PHE A 818 8.24 -29.89 -23.44
C PHE A 818 7.51 -28.63 -23.00
N GLY A 819 6.46 -28.74 -22.20
CA GLY A 819 5.70 -27.57 -21.82
C GLY A 819 4.40 -27.89 -21.09
N THR A 820 3.77 -26.82 -20.62
CA THR A 820 2.48 -26.88 -19.93
C THR A 820 1.51 -25.94 -20.61
N ILE A 821 0.37 -26.47 -21.03
CA ILE A 821 -0.77 -25.69 -21.53
C ILE A 821 -1.90 -25.73 -20.50
N LYS A 822 -2.71 -24.68 -20.45
CA LYS A 822 -3.81 -24.53 -19.50
C LYS A 822 -5.10 -24.29 -20.23
N ARG A 823 -6.18 -24.90 -19.75
CA ARG A 823 -7.54 -24.68 -20.24
C ARG A 823 -8.45 -24.27 -19.11
N TYR A 824 -9.14 -23.17 -19.32
CA TYR A 824 -10.11 -22.59 -18.41
C TYR A 824 -11.52 -22.99 -18.87
N PHE A 825 -12.37 -23.32 -17.91
CA PHE A 825 -13.77 -23.60 -18.14
C PHE A 825 -14.59 -22.46 -17.55
N GLU A 826 -15.24 -21.72 -18.45
CA GLU A 826 -16.12 -20.63 -18.12
C GLU A 826 -17.56 -21.15 -18.23
N ILE A 827 -18.33 -21.00 -17.15
CA ILE A 827 -19.73 -21.43 -17.14
C ILE A 827 -20.55 -20.27 -17.70
N VAL A 828 -21.20 -20.49 -18.84
CA VAL A 828 -22.14 -19.56 -19.45
C VAL A 828 -23.53 -20.02 -19.06
N GLU A 829 -24.27 -19.17 -18.37
CA GLU A 829 -25.71 -19.38 -18.21
C GLU A 829 -26.34 -19.29 -19.60
N GLU A 830 -27.09 -20.32 -20.03
CA GLU A 830 -27.89 -20.22 -21.26
C GLU A 830 -28.73 -18.93 -21.20
N GLU A 831 -28.78 -18.20 -22.32
CA GLU A 831 -29.68 -17.06 -22.45
C GLU A 831 -31.12 -17.58 -22.51
N HIS A 832 -31.67 -17.96 -21.37
CA HIS A 832 -33.11 -18.21 -21.27
C HIS A 832 -33.83 -16.87 -21.40
N SER A 833 -34.69 -16.74 -22.41
CA SER A 833 -35.62 -15.62 -22.49
C SER A 833 -36.67 -15.76 -21.40
N ALA A 834 -36.93 -14.70 -20.64
CA ALA A 834 -38.04 -14.68 -19.72
C ALA A 834 -39.36 -14.87 -20.49
N THR A 835 -40.23 -15.73 -19.98
CA THR A 835 -41.56 -16.02 -20.54
C THR A 835 -42.62 -15.95 -19.42
N SER A 836 -43.89 -15.97 -19.80
CA SER A 836 -45.02 -15.98 -18.87
C SER A 836 -45.95 -17.13 -19.17
N GLU A 837 -46.39 -17.84 -18.12
CA GLU A 837 -47.34 -18.93 -18.19
C GLU A 837 -48.65 -18.52 -17.50
N ASN A 838 -49.78 -18.76 -18.17
CA ASN A 838 -51.11 -18.47 -17.63
C ASN A 838 -51.71 -19.73 -16.99
N PHE A 839 -52.01 -19.68 -15.70
CA PHE A 839 -52.61 -20.81 -14.97
C PHE A 839 -54.13 -20.95 -15.20
N ASN A 840 -54.76 -20.10 -16.03
CA ASN A 840 -56.18 -20.09 -16.36
C ASN A 840 -57.10 -20.19 -15.12
N ARG A 841 -56.70 -19.58 -14.01
CA ARG A 841 -57.48 -19.52 -12.77
C ARG A 841 -57.60 -18.09 -12.27
N PRO A 842 -58.79 -17.68 -11.79
CA PRO A 842 -58.94 -16.39 -11.15
C PRO A 842 -58.22 -16.32 -9.81
N CYS A 843 -57.59 -15.18 -9.52
CA CYS A 843 -56.96 -14.90 -8.22
C CYS A 843 -57.86 -14.05 -7.30
N ARG A 844 -58.82 -13.29 -7.87
CA ARG A 844 -59.85 -12.50 -7.18
C ARG A 844 -61.05 -12.25 -8.11
N GLY A 845 -62.22 -12.81 -7.81
CA GLY A 845 -63.41 -12.65 -8.66
C GLY A 845 -63.25 -13.24 -10.07
N SER A 846 -64.24 -13.08 -10.96
CA SER A 846 -64.21 -13.68 -12.31
C SER A 846 -63.29 -12.95 -13.30
N ASP A 847 -62.94 -11.69 -13.02
CA ASP A 847 -62.29 -10.80 -14.00
C ASP A 847 -60.77 -10.67 -13.79
N THR A 848 -60.18 -11.53 -12.97
CA THR A 848 -58.73 -11.56 -12.74
C THR A 848 -58.10 -12.86 -13.19
N THR A 849 -56.80 -12.84 -13.41
CA THR A 849 -56.03 -13.99 -13.87
C THR A 849 -54.75 -14.12 -13.06
N LEU A 850 -54.48 -15.32 -12.54
CA LEU A 850 -53.17 -15.63 -11.96
C LEU A 850 -52.20 -16.11 -13.05
N MET A 851 -51.11 -15.39 -13.21
CA MET A 851 -50.02 -15.75 -14.13
C MET A 851 -48.72 -15.94 -13.34
N ALA A 852 -47.80 -16.75 -13.86
CA ALA A 852 -46.41 -16.71 -13.41
C ALA A 852 -45.52 -16.18 -14.52
N VAL A 853 -44.50 -15.44 -14.11
CA VAL A 853 -43.43 -14.97 -15.00
C VAL A 853 -42.13 -15.60 -14.52
N GLY A 854 -41.37 -16.14 -15.45
CA GLY A 854 -40.27 -17.02 -15.16
C GLY A 854 -39.47 -17.35 -16.40
N PHE A 855 -38.81 -18.49 -16.39
CA PHE A 855 -38.02 -18.97 -17.50
C PHE A 855 -38.06 -20.50 -17.55
N ASP A 856 -37.91 -21.06 -18.74
CA ASP A 856 -37.90 -22.50 -18.94
C ASP A 856 -36.49 -23.05 -18.71
N VAL A 857 -36.38 -24.09 -17.88
CA VAL A 857 -35.14 -24.84 -17.64
C VAL A 857 -35.43 -26.31 -17.92
N GLY A 858 -34.79 -26.89 -18.94
CA GLY A 858 -34.96 -28.31 -19.28
C GLY A 858 -36.42 -28.73 -19.54
N GLY A 859 -37.22 -27.84 -20.12
CA GLY A 859 -38.66 -28.06 -20.37
C GLY A 859 -39.56 -27.92 -19.14
N SER A 860 -39.02 -27.51 -17.99
CA SER A 860 -39.78 -27.18 -16.78
C SER A 860 -39.77 -25.66 -16.55
N PHE A 861 -40.96 -25.07 -16.44
CA PHE A 861 -41.11 -23.64 -16.20
C PHE A 861 -40.78 -23.29 -14.73
N MET A 862 -39.79 -22.42 -14.51
CA MET A 862 -39.38 -21.93 -13.20
C MET A 862 -39.96 -20.52 -12.94
N PRO A 863 -40.96 -20.38 -12.05
CA PRO A 863 -41.56 -19.08 -11.76
C PRO A 863 -40.61 -18.24 -10.90
N VAL A 864 -40.37 -16.99 -11.33
CA VAL A 864 -39.62 -15.98 -10.56
C VAL A 864 -40.58 -15.21 -9.66
N TYR A 865 -41.73 -14.85 -10.20
CA TYR A 865 -42.82 -14.26 -9.43
C TYR A 865 -44.17 -14.67 -10.02
N ARG A 866 -45.20 -14.60 -9.18
CA ARG A 866 -46.60 -14.82 -9.58
C ARG A 866 -47.32 -13.49 -9.52
N VAL A 867 -48.17 -13.21 -10.48
CA VAL A 867 -48.93 -11.96 -10.55
C VAL A 867 -50.42 -12.27 -10.63
N CYS A 868 -51.18 -11.63 -9.75
CA CYS A 868 -52.62 -11.53 -9.87
C CYS A 868 -52.95 -10.30 -10.70
N PHE A 869 -53.46 -10.50 -11.90
CA PHE A 869 -53.70 -9.43 -12.87
C PHE A 869 -55.19 -9.18 -13.06
N ASP A 870 -55.60 -7.92 -13.06
CA ASP A 870 -56.97 -7.51 -13.35
C ASP A 870 -57.16 -7.24 -14.85
N ASN A 871 -58.02 -8.02 -15.49
CA ASN A 871 -58.25 -7.94 -16.93
C ASN A 871 -59.05 -6.68 -17.32
N ILE A 872 -59.81 -6.08 -16.39
CA ILE A 872 -60.61 -4.87 -16.64
C ILE A 872 -59.73 -3.63 -16.57
N THR A 873 -59.00 -3.46 -15.45
CA THR A 873 -58.17 -2.26 -15.23
C THR A 873 -56.81 -2.37 -15.90
N ARG A 874 -56.43 -3.57 -16.38
CA ARG A 874 -55.14 -3.88 -17.01
C ARG A 874 -53.95 -3.57 -16.10
N THR A 875 -54.11 -3.81 -14.80
CA THR A 875 -53.06 -3.59 -13.80
C THR A 875 -52.81 -4.86 -12.97
N PRO A 876 -51.56 -5.07 -12.51
CA PRO A 876 -51.31 -6.08 -11.50
C PRO A 876 -51.90 -5.64 -10.16
N LEU A 877 -52.75 -6.47 -9.56
CA LEU A 877 -53.29 -6.27 -8.22
C LEU A 877 -52.23 -6.53 -7.16
N TYR A 878 -51.51 -7.64 -7.31
CA TYR A 878 -50.33 -7.97 -6.50
C TYR A 878 -49.42 -8.95 -7.22
N VAL A 879 -48.15 -8.94 -6.82
CA VAL A 879 -47.14 -9.92 -7.15
C VAL A 879 -46.69 -10.64 -5.88
N GLU A 880 -46.48 -11.95 -5.98
CA GLU A 880 -45.87 -12.80 -4.97
C GLU A 880 -44.46 -13.16 -5.45
N HIS A 881 -43.45 -12.91 -4.63
CA HIS A 881 -42.07 -13.32 -4.87
C HIS A 881 -41.33 -13.61 -3.57
N ASP A 882 -40.19 -14.29 -3.70
CA ASP A 882 -39.39 -14.75 -2.58
C ASP A 882 -38.04 -14.02 -2.57
N ILE A 883 -37.64 -13.49 -1.40
CA ILE A 883 -36.30 -12.93 -1.19
C ILE A 883 -35.45 -13.93 -0.42
N HIS A 884 -34.43 -14.46 -1.08
CA HIS A 884 -33.49 -15.39 -0.46
C HIS A 884 -32.31 -14.65 0.18
N LYS A 885 -31.86 -15.10 1.37
CA LYS A 885 -30.73 -14.48 2.08
C LYS A 885 -29.45 -14.38 1.24
N SER A 886 -29.15 -15.39 0.42
CA SER A 886 -27.92 -15.45 -0.38
C SER A 886 -27.83 -14.40 -1.49
N ILE A 887 -28.96 -13.80 -1.89
CA ILE A 887 -29.01 -12.84 -3.02
C ILE A 887 -29.15 -11.38 -2.57
N ALA A 888 -29.57 -11.15 -1.32
CA ALA A 888 -29.87 -9.82 -0.81
C ALA A 888 -28.66 -8.85 -0.76
N ASN A 889 -27.42 -9.35 -0.96
CA ASN A 889 -26.19 -8.56 -1.02
C ASN A 889 -25.49 -8.64 -2.40
N MET A 890 -26.16 -9.16 -3.44
CA MET A 890 -25.59 -9.31 -4.78
C MET A 890 -25.87 -8.09 -5.65
N THR A 891 -24.85 -7.61 -6.38
CA THR A 891 -25.01 -6.57 -7.39
C THR A 891 -25.67 -7.13 -8.67
N PRO A 892 -26.67 -6.43 -9.26
CA PRO A 892 -27.27 -6.85 -10.53
C PRO A 892 -26.23 -6.92 -11.64
N LYS A 893 -26.26 -7.99 -12.44
CA LYS A 893 -25.23 -8.26 -13.44
C LYS A 893 -25.55 -7.77 -14.87
N ARG A 894 -26.79 -7.34 -15.14
CA ARG A 894 -27.23 -6.85 -16.45
C ARG A 894 -28.33 -5.79 -16.29
N LYS A 895 -28.30 -4.71 -17.07
CA LYS A 895 -29.52 -3.99 -17.45
C LYS A 895 -30.11 -4.78 -18.62
N ALA A 896 -31.14 -5.58 -18.38
CA ALA A 896 -31.79 -6.33 -19.45
C ALA A 896 -32.57 -5.37 -20.36
N GLU A 897 -32.58 -5.64 -21.66
CA GLU A 897 -33.53 -5.04 -22.59
C GLU A 897 -34.95 -5.57 -22.29
N TYR A 898 -35.95 -4.70 -22.42
CA TYR A 898 -37.34 -5.00 -22.04
C TYR A 898 -37.93 -6.09 -22.94
N THR A 899 -38.43 -7.17 -22.34
CA THR A 899 -39.23 -8.19 -23.04
C THR A 899 -40.71 -7.79 -23.03
N ARG A 900 -41.24 -7.46 -24.22
CA ARG A 900 -42.66 -7.14 -24.42
C ARG A 900 -43.52 -8.39 -24.18
N SER A 901 -44.48 -8.28 -23.26
CA SER A 901 -45.50 -9.33 -23.07
C SER A 901 -46.48 -9.35 -24.25
N SER A 902 -46.81 -10.53 -24.76
CA SER A 902 -47.91 -10.71 -25.72
C SER A 902 -49.30 -10.52 -25.10
N TYR A 903 -49.39 -10.52 -23.76
CA TYR A 903 -50.65 -10.41 -23.02
C TYR A 903 -51.21 -8.97 -22.97
N LEU A 904 -50.35 -7.95 -23.17
CA LEU A 904 -50.75 -6.55 -23.04
C LEU A 904 -50.60 -5.79 -24.36
N THR A 905 -51.66 -5.09 -24.75
CA THR A 905 -51.69 -4.23 -25.96
C THR A 905 -51.33 -2.77 -25.68
N LEU A 906 -50.98 -2.43 -24.43
CA LEU A 906 -50.65 -1.07 -24.02
C LEU A 906 -49.24 -0.68 -24.47
N GLU A 907 -49.09 0.50 -25.07
CA GLU A 907 -47.79 1.10 -25.36
C GLU A 907 -47.27 1.85 -24.13
N TYR A 908 -46.64 1.11 -23.22
CA TYR A 908 -46.13 1.66 -21.96
C TYR A 908 -45.12 2.81 -22.15
N GLU A 909 -44.38 2.85 -23.27
CA GLU A 909 -43.51 3.99 -23.63
C GLU A 909 -44.29 5.30 -23.75
N ASP A 910 -45.48 5.26 -24.30
CA ASP A 910 -46.31 6.46 -24.45
C ASP A 910 -46.99 6.86 -23.14
N ILE A 911 -47.45 5.87 -22.36
CA ILE A 911 -48.12 6.10 -21.07
C ILE A 911 -47.19 6.78 -20.06
N TYR A 912 -45.92 6.38 -20.08
CA TYR A 912 -44.92 6.85 -19.13
C TYR A 912 -44.06 8.02 -19.65
N ASP A 913 -44.32 8.51 -20.86
CA ASP A 913 -43.80 9.80 -21.30
C ASP A 913 -44.49 10.92 -20.51
N CYS A 914 -43.69 11.63 -19.71
CA CYS A 914 -44.12 12.72 -18.85
C CYS A 914 -45.01 13.75 -19.57
N ARG A 915 -44.71 14.04 -20.86
CA ARG A 915 -45.46 15.01 -21.67
C ARG A 915 -46.91 14.61 -21.88
N ASN A 916 -47.19 13.32 -21.98
CA ASN A 916 -48.55 12.79 -22.18
C ASN A 916 -49.36 12.74 -20.88
N GLN A 917 -48.74 13.02 -19.72
CA GLN A 917 -49.38 12.93 -18.42
C GLN A 917 -49.81 14.29 -17.86
N ILE A 918 -49.36 15.39 -18.47
CA ILE A 918 -49.65 16.76 -18.03
C ILE A 918 -51.16 16.98 -17.91
N ASP A 919 -51.94 16.68 -18.95
CA ASP A 919 -53.39 16.88 -18.95
C ASP A 919 -54.13 16.03 -17.89
N PRO A 920 -53.90 14.70 -17.79
CA PRO A 920 -54.47 13.88 -16.71
C PRO A 920 -54.16 14.40 -15.30
N ILE A 921 -52.90 14.80 -15.04
CA ILE A 921 -52.48 15.25 -13.72
C ILE A 921 -53.04 16.65 -13.42
N SER A 922 -53.00 17.57 -14.37
CA SER A 922 -53.59 18.92 -14.22
C SER A 922 -55.09 18.86 -13.97
N SER A 923 -55.81 17.95 -14.63
CA SER A 923 -57.23 17.72 -14.37
C SER A 923 -57.49 17.19 -12.96
N TYR A 924 -56.57 16.42 -12.38
CA TYR A 924 -56.71 15.87 -11.04
C TYR A 924 -56.39 16.90 -9.95
N ILE A 925 -55.29 17.64 -10.11
CA ILE A 925 -54.83 18.64 -9.13
C ILE A 925 -55.68 19.93 -9.20
N GLY A 926 -56.39 20.17 -10.31
CA GLY A 926 -57.16 21.40 -10.52
C GLY A 926 -56.28 22.61 -10.83
N LYS A 927 -55.03 22.38 -11.25
CA LYS A 927 -54.03 23.40 -11.60
C LYS A 927 -53.32 23.02 -12.90
N SER A 928 -53.16 23.98 -13.81
CA SER A 928 -52.37 23.80 -15.04
C SER A 928 -50.88 23.67 -14.68
N LEU A 929 -50.31 22.50 -14.98
CA LEU A 929 -48.88 22.23 -14.86
C LEU A 929 -48.14 22.80 -16.08
N LYS A 930 -46.93 23.32 -15.90
CA LYS A 930 -46.09 23.84 -17.00
C LYS A 930 -45.09 22.79 -17.47
N ASN A 931 -44.66 22.87 -18.74
CA ASN A 931 -43.69 21.94 -19.36
C ASN A 931 -42.35 21.80 -18.60
N ASP A 932 -42.01 22.74 -17.69
CA ASP A 932 -40.78 22.74 -16.91
C ASP A 932 -40.94 22.13 -15.49
N GLU A 933 -42.14 21.68 -15.09
CA GLU A 933 -42.36 21.04 -13.79
C GLU A 933 -42.02 19.55 -13.84
N LYS A 934 -41.06 19.14 -13.00
CA LYS A 934 -40.45 17.80 -13.01
C LYS A 934 -41.41 16.62 -12.68
N CYS A 935 -42.70 16.83 -12.40
CA CYS A 935 -43.53 15.84 -11.70
C CYS A 935 -44.54 15.06 -12.57
N CYS A 936 -44.23 13.78 -12.82
CA CYS A 936 -45.10 12.80 -13.50
C CYS A 936 -44.98 11.40 -12.88
N PHE A 937 -45.84 10.47 -13.29
CA PHE A 937 -45.76 9.06 -12.92
C PHE A 937 -44.68 8.33 -13.74
N LYS A 938 -43.83 7.57 -13.07
CA LYS A 938 -42.85 6.65 -13.67
C LYS A 938 -43.30 5.20 -13.51
N ARG A 939 -42.65 4.33 -14.27
CA ARG A 939 -42.77 2.87 -14.12
C ARG A 939 -42.14 2.44 -12.82
N ARG A 940 -42.93 1.85 -11.92
CA ARG A 940 -42.41 1.12 -10.77
C ARG A 940 -42.59 -0.36 -10.96
N GLN A 941 -41.51 -1.11 -10.77
CA GLN A 941 -41.55 -2.56 -10.70
C GLN A 941 -42.03 -2.99 -9.31
N LEU A 942 -43.01 -3.90 -9.24
CA LEU A 942 -43.50 -4.41 -7.96
C LEU A 942 -42.50 -5.43 -7.34
N VAL A 943 -41.89 -6.27 -8.19
CA VAL A 943 -40.69 -7.06 -7.85
C VAL A 943 -39.44 -6.28 -8.25
N ASN A 944 -38.60 -5.91 -7.29
CA ASN A 944 -37.34 -5.24 -7.60
C ASN A 944 -36.35 -6.29 -8.18
N PRO A 945 -35.62 -5.98 -9.28
CA PRO A 945 -34.60 -6.89 -9.83
C PRO A 945 -33.55 -7.37 -8.81
N LYS A 946 -33.26 -6.56 -7.78
CA LYS A 946 -32.35 -6.91 -6.67
C LYS A 946 -32.94 -7.92 -5.69
N ASP A 947 -34.24 -8.20 -5.76
CA ASP A 947 -34.94 -9.12 -4.88
C ASP A 947 -34.88 -10.58 -5.39
N VAL A 948 -34.41 -10.80 -6.63
CA VAL A 948 -34.37 -12.12 -7.29
C VAL A 948 -32.94 -12.50 -7.73
N LEU A 949 -32.76 -13.76 -8.12
CA LEU A 949 -31.47 -14.29 -8.58
C LEU A 949 -30.94 -13.49 -9.78
N PRO A 950 -29.60 -13.27 -9.89
CA PRO A 950 -29.01 -12.66 -11.07
C PRO A 950 -29.29 -13.42 -12.37
N GLY A 951 -29.17 -12.74 -13.51
CA GLY A 951 -29.34 -13.36 -14.84
C GLY A 951 -30.80 -13.34 -15.31
N VAL A 952 -31.31 -14.50 -15.73
CA VAL A 952 -32.63 -14.64 -16.38
C VAL A 952 -33.81 -14.35 -15.44
N ALA A 953 -33.63 -14.62 -14.14
CA ALA A 953 -34.61 -14.24 -13.12
C ALA A 953 -34.71 -12.71 -12.96
N GLN A 954 -33.57 -12.00 -12.97
CA GLN A 954 -33.55 -10.54 -13.04
C GLN A 954 -34.24 -10.02 -14.31
N ALA A 955 -33.95 -10.62 -15.46
CA ALA A 955 -34.62 -10.26 -16.72
C ALA A 955 -36.15 -10.44 -16.65
N ALA A 956 -36.64 -11.50 -16.00
CA ALA A 956 -38.06 -11.74 -15.82
C ALA A 956 -38.79 -10.59 -15.08
N THR A 957 -38.11 -9.89 -14.15
CA THR A 957 -38.71 -8.74 -13.43
C THR A 957 -39.00 -7.53 -14.31
N TYR A 958 -38.42 -7.46 -15.51
CA TYR A 958 -38.67 -6.39 -16.49
C TYR A 958 -39.86 -6.67 -17.42
N HIS A 959 -40.61 -7.74 -17.19
CA HIS A 959 -41.83 -8.04 -17.92
C HIS A 959 -42.97 -7.08 -17.56
N ASN A 960 -43.74 -6.61 -18.55
CA ASN A 960 -44.78 -5.58 -18.38
C ASN A 960 -45.93 -5.95 -17.41
N LEU A 961 -46.02 -7.20 -16.97
CA LEU A 961 -46.99 -7.62 -15.95
C LEU A 961 -46.59 -7.18 -14.52
N ASN A 962 -45.37 -6.70 -14.33
CA ASN A 962 -44.81 -6.33 -13.02
C ASN A 962 -44.69 -4.81 -12.82
N VAL A 963 -45.37 -3.99 -13.62
CA VAL A 963 -45.22 -2.52 -13.57
C VAL A 963 -46.52 -1.80 -13.23
N VAL A 964 -46.41 -0.78 -12.38
CA VAL A 964 -47.50 0.14 -12.03
C VAL A 964 -47.04 1.60 -12.07
N PRO A 965 -47.95 2.58 -12.30
CA PRO A 965 -47.59 3.99 -12.21
C PRO A 965 -47.30 4.42 -10.77
N GLN A 966 -46.09 4.96 -10.52
CA GLN A 966 -45.71 5.56 -9.25
C GLN A 966 -45.30 7.03 -9.44
N TRP A 967 -45.77 7.91 -8.58
CA TRP A 967 -45.47 9.33 -8.59
C TRP A 967 -43.97 9.60 -8.31
N SER A 968 -43.27 10.34 -9.19
CA SER A 968 -41.83 10.09 -9.40
C SER A 968 -40.78 11.16 -9.04
N THR A 969 -41.12 12.36 -8.56
CA THR A 969 -40.11 13.44 -8.38
C THR A 969 -40.09 14.15 -7.05
N CYS A 970 -40.93 13.72 -6.10
CA CYS A 970 -40.87 14.12 -4.70
C CYS A 970 -41.41 12.97 -3.84
N GLY A 971 -41.00 11.70 -4.06
CA GLY A 971 -41.87 10.61 -3.57
C GLY A 971 -41.41 9.16 -3.55
N SER A 972 -40.31 8.76 -4.21
CA SER A 972 -39.97 7.32 -4.27
C SER A 972 -38.87 6.92 -3.30
N GLU A 973 -38.11 7.86 -2.75
CA GLU A 973 -36.97 7.58 -1.87
C GLU A 973 -37.38 6.77 -0.63
N ASN A 974 -38.54 7.08 -0.05
CA ASN A 974 -39.05 6.34 1.10
C ASN A 974 -39.45 4.91 0.71
N TRP A 975 -39.92 4.69 -0.52
CA TRP A 975 -40.20 3.35 -1.02
C TRP A 975 -38.92 2.58 -1.41
N ASP A 976 -37.91 3.25 -1.96
CA ASP A 976 -36.59 2.68 -2.22
C ASP A 976 -35.91 2.23 -0.91
N GLU A 977 -36.07 3.01 0.16
CA GLU A 977 -35.63 2.67 1.51
C GLU A 977 -36.39 1.46 2.09
N VAL A 978 -37.71 1.35 1.86
CA VAL A 978 -38.50 0.16 2.22
C VAL A 978 -37.92 -1.08 1.54
N GLU A 979 -37.64 -1.00 0.24
CA GLU A 979 -37.06 -2.11 -0.49
C GLU A 979 -35.65 -2.48 0.00
N HIS A 980 -34.83 -1.50 0.36
CA HIS A 980 -33.53 -1.75 0.98
C HIS A 980 -33.68 -2.45 2.35
N ARG A 981 -34.54 -1.95 3.22
CA ARG A 981 -34.75 -2.48 4.57
C ARG A 981 -35.32 -3.89 4.59
N VAL A 982 -36.25 -4.19 3.69
CA VAL A 982 -36.80 -5.55 3.54
C VAL A 982 -35.70 -6.54 3.13
N ARG A 983 -34.75 -6.15 2.28
CA ARG A 983 -33.58 -7.00 1.96
C ARG A 983 -32.67 -7.19 3.17
N MET A 984 -32.38 -6.13 3.92
CA MET A 984 -31.57 -6.21 5.13
C MET A 984 -32.24 -7.09 6.20
N TYR A 985 -33.56 -7.02 6.31
CA TYR A 985 -34.35 -7.93 7.15
C TYR A 985 -34.19 -9.38 6.66
N ALA A 986 -34.35 -9.64 5.36
CA ALA A 986 -34.17 -10.98 4.79
C ALA A 986 -32.76 -11.58 5.06
N ILE A 987 -31.69 -10.78 5.00
CA ILE A 987 -30.31 -11.20 5.35
C ILE A 987 -30.22 -11.74 6.79
N ASN A 988 -30.96 -11.11 7.70
CA ASN A 988 -30.92 -11.43 9.12
C ASN A 988 -31.85 -12.59 9.52
N THR A 989 -32.68 -13.07 8.59
CA THR A 989 -33.53 -14.26 8.80
C THR A 989 -32.82 -15.56 8.37
N ASN A 990 -33.24 -16.70 8.92
CA ASN A 990 -32.62 -18.01 8.68
C ASN A 990 -33.29 -18.78 7.51
N GLY A 991 -33.60 -18.10 6.40
CA GLY A 991 -34.31 -18.72 5.27
C GLY A 991 -34.69 -17.75 4.15
N THR A 992 -35.83 -18.03 3.52
CA THR A 992 -36.47 -17.21 2.47
C THR A 992 -37.60 -16.38 3.08
N VAL A 993 -37.67 -15.10 2.74
CA VAL A 993 -38.78 -14.22 3.14
C VAL A 993 -39.75 -14.10 1.98
N LYS A 994 -40.99 -14.57 2.16
CA LYS A 994 -42.05 -14.37 1.18
C LYS A 994 -42.58 -12.96 1.22
N MET A 995 -42.79 -12.41 0.04
CA MET A 995 -43.20 -11.04 -0.17
C MET A 995 -44.43 -11.00 -1.06
N TRP A 996 -45.38 -10.15 -0.70
CA TRP A 996 -46.43 -9.70 -1.61
C TRP A 996 -46.28 -8.21 -1.80
N THR A 997 -46.15 -7.76 -3.05
CA THR A 997 -46.17 -6.34 -3.38
C THR A 997 -47.36 -6.07 -4.28
N GLY A 998 -48.22 -5.14 -3.92
CA GLY A 998 -49.41 -4.86 -4.69
C GLY A 998 -49.71 -3.40 -4.84
N ALA A 999 -50.70 -3.14 -5.66
CA ALA A 999 -51.18 -1.81 -5.96
C ALA A 999 -52.70 -1.84 -5.98
N THR A 1000 -53.33 -0.92 -5.26
CA THR A 1000 -54.78 -0.91 -5.11
C THR A 1000 -55.31 0.51 -5.01
N SER A 1001 -56.58 0.64 -5.36
CA SER A 1001 -57.36 1.87 -5.16
C SER A 1001 -58.56 1.49 -4.31
N VAL A 1002 -58.65 2.06 -3.12
CA VAL A 1002 -59.84 1.89 -2.26
C VAL A 1002 -60.90 2.88 -2.74
N LYS A 1003 -62.19 2.56 -2.56
CA LYS A 1003 -63.28 3.50 -2.87
C LYS A 1003 -63.22 4.70 -1.90
N HIS A 1004 -62.37 5.67 -2.19
CA HIS A 1004 -62.50 7.03 -1.68
C HIS A 1004 -63.40 7.84 -2.64
N GLU A 1005 -64.05 8.88 -2.14
CA GLU A 1005 -64.91 9.80 -2.94
C GLU A 1005 -64.13 10.63 -3.99
N ILE A 1006 -62.88 10.23 -4.29
CA ILE A 1006 -61.93 10.99 -5.10
C ILE A 1006 -61.86 10.37 -6.50
N PRO A 1007 -61.87 11.19 -7.58
CA PRO A 1007 -61.76 10.70 -8.95
C PRO A 1007 -60.47 9.90 -9.19
N ALA A 1008 -60.56 8.76 -9.87
CA ALA A 1008 -59.36 8.01 -10.27
C ALA A 1008 -58.58 8.75 -11.37
N ILE A 1009 -57.24 8.73 -11.28
CA ILE A 1009 -56.36 9.22 -12.34
C ILE A 1009 -56.17 8.12 -13.38
N TYR A 1010 -56.31 8.46 -14.67
CA TYR A 1010 -56.06 7.55 -15.77
C TYR A 1010 -55.00 8.13 -16.70
N LEU A 1011 -53.90 7.40 -16.86
CA LEU A 1011 -52.90 7.66 -17.89
C LEU A 1011 -53.36 7.04 -19.21
N LYS A 1012 -52.88 7.56 -20.34
CA LYS A 1012 -53.30 7.09 -21.66
C LYS A 1012 -52.13 6.92 -22.61
N ASP A 1013 -52.19 5.91 -23.46
CA ASP A 1013 -51.28 5.77 -24.59
C ASP A 1013 -51.76 6.56 -25.82
N LYS A 1014 -50.98 6.53 -26.91
CA LYS A 1014 -51.33 7.19 -28.19
C LYS A 1014 -52.63 6.64 -28.82
N LEU A 1015 -53.03 5.43 -28.47
CA LEU A 1015 -54.27 4.78 -28.93
C LEU A 1015 -55.46 5.06 -27.98
N ASN A 1016 -55.29 5.97 -27.02
CA ASN A 1016 -56.29 6.37 -26.04
C ASN A 1016 -56.71 5.25 -25.07
N GLN A 1017 -55.93 4.17 -24.98
CA GLN A 1017 -56.15 3.10 -23.99
C GLN A 1017 -55.75 3.62 -22.62
N LYS A 1018 -56.63 3.40 -21.63
CA LYS A 1018 -56.46 3.97 -20.28
C LYS A 1018 -55.76 2.97 -19.35
N LEU A 1019 -54.82 3.46 -18.55
CA LEU A 1019 -54.20 2.77 -17.43
C LEU A 1019 -54.54 3.52 -16.14
N GLN A 1020 -55.20 2.86 -15.20
CA GLN A 1020 -55.54 3.47 -13.91
C GLN A 1020 -54.29 3.61 -13.02
N VAL A 1021 -54.13 4.77 -12.40
CA VAL A 1021 -53.12 4.98 -11.37
C VAL A 1021 -53.64 4.43 -10.03
N PRO A 1022 -52.89 3.54 -9.36
CA PRO A 1022 -53.27 3.05 -8.04
C PRO A 1022 -53.09 4.14 -6.98
N GLN A 1023 -54.01 4.26 -6.03
CA GLN A 1023 -53.87 5.21 -4.92
C GLN A 1023 -52.88 4.74 -3.85
N TYR A 1024 -52.69 3.44 -3.71
CA TYR A 1024 -51.80 2.83 -2.73
C TYR A 1024 -50.90 1.81 -3.42
N ILE A 1025 -49.62 1.84 -3.09
CA ILE A 1025 -48.67 0.76 -3.36
C ILE A 1025 -48.32 0.16 -2.00
N TRP A 1026 -48.39 -1.15 -1.85
CA TRP A 1026 -48.19 -1.79 -0.56
C TRP A 1026 -47.32 -3.03 -0.69
N ARG A 1027 -46.67 -3.39 0.41
CA ARG A 1027 -45.76 -4.53 0.50
C ARG A 1027 -45.96 -5.25 1.83
N VAL A 1028 -46.38 -6.50 1.76
CA VAL A 1028 -46.59 -7.39 2.90
C VAL A 1028 -45.38 -8.28 3.07
N VAL A 1029 -44.72 -8.18 4.23
CA VAL A 1029 -43.65 -9.08 4.65
C VAL A 1029 -44.27 -10.20 5.47
N GLN A 1030 -44.10 -11.46 5.05
CA GLN A 1030 -44.74 -12.61 5.68
C GLN A 1030 -44.54 -12.63 7.21
N GLY A 1031 -45.65 -12.73 7.95
CA GLY A 1031 -45.63 -12.84 9.41
C GLY A 1031 -45.10 -11.62 10.17
N GLN A 1032 -44.93 -10.46 9.53
CA GLN A 1032 -44.44 -9.22 10.14
C GLN A 1032 -45.48 -8.09 10.07
N LEU A 1033 -45.60 -7.44 8.90
CA LEU A 1033 -46.38 -6.21 8.72
C LEU A 1033 -46.66 -5.94 7.24
N ALA A 1034 -47.55 -4.99 6.98
CA ALA A 1034 -47.74 -4.40 5.66
C ALA A 1034 -47.19 -2.96 5.66
N VAL A 1035 -46.29 -2.64 4.72
CA VAL A 1035 -45.84 -1.26 4.45
C VAL A 1035 -46.69 -0.71 3.32
N ILE A 1036 -47.22 0.50 3.48
CA ILE A 1036 -48.10 1.14 2.50
C ILE A 1036 -47.50 2.49 2.11
N HIS A 1037 -47.46 2.76 0.82
CA HIS A 1037 -47.11 4.02 0.21
C HIS A 1037 -48.34 4.66 -0.44
N VAL A 1038 -48.60 5.92 -0.11
CA VAL A 1038 -49.71 6.68 -0.68
C VAL A 1038 -49.26 7.32 -1.99
N ASN A 1039 -49.78 6.81 -3.10
CA ASN A 1039 -49.39 7.15 -4.46
C ASN A 1039 -50.32 8.23 -5.06
N VAL A 1040 -50.42 9.35 -4.35
CA VAL A 1040 -51.28 10.49 -4.74
C VAL A 1040 -50.41 11.73 -4.96
N PRO A 1041 -50.55 12.46 -6.08
CA PRO A 1041 -49.74 13.64 -6.34
C PRO A 1041 -50.13 14.82 -5.43
N ASN A 1042 -49.15 15.65 -5.07
CA ASN A 1042 -49.33 16.92 -4.35
C ASN A 1042 -50.00 16.79 -2.95
N LEU A 1043 -49.60 15.79 -2.17
CA LEU A 1043 -50.08 15.61 -0.80
C LEU A 1043 -49.55 16.70 0.14
N THR A 1044 -50.43 17.23 0.98
CA THR A 1044 -50.09 18.01 2.18
C THR A 1044 -50.08 17.08 3.40
N LEU A 1045 -49.46 17.49 4.52
CA LEU A 1045 -49.46 16.65 5.73
C LEU A 1045 -50.88 16.37 6.24
N SER A 1046 -51.78 17.36 6.16
CA SER A 1046 -53.18 17.18 6.57
C SER A 1046 -53.95 16.20 5.69
N THR A 1047 -53.69 16.20 4.38
CA THR A 1047 -54.32 15.26 3.44
C THR A 1047 -53.68 13.88 3.53
N ALA A 1048 -52.35 13.78 3.63
CA ALA A 1048 -51.65 12.52 3.79
C ALA A 1048 -52.15 11.71 5.00
N LEU A 1049 -52.41 12.37 6.13
CA LEU A 1049 -52.96 11.72 7.32
C LEU A 1049 -54.36 11.11 7.10
N SER A 1050 -55.17 11.63 6.18
CA SER A 1050 -56.48 11.04 5.88
C SER A 1050 -56.40 9.76 5.02
N TYR A 1051 -55.23 9.46 4.44
CA TYR A 1051 -54.96 8.23 3.69
C TYR A 1051 -54.36 7.11 4.58
N ILE A 1052 -54.18 7.36 5.89
CA ILE A 1052 -53.82 6.32 6.84
C ILE A 1052 -55.06 5.50 7.17
N LEU A 1053 -55.06 4.22 6.79
CA LEU A 1053 -56.22 3.32 6.95
C LEU A 1053 -56.12 2.37 8.17
N CYS A 1054 -55.00 2.38 8.89
CA CYS A 1054 -54.73 1.50 10.03
C CYS A 1054 -53.86 2.21 11.08
N GLU A 1055 -53.67 1.59 12.25
CA GLU A 1055 -52.67 2.08 13.21
C GLU A 1055 -51.26 1.98 12.61
N ASP A 1056 -50.57 3.12 12.60
CA ASP A 1056 -49.25 3.25 12.02
C ASP A 1056 -48.15 2.79 12.99
N ILE A 1057 -47.63 1.59 12.74
CA ILE A 1057 -46.72 0.89 13.64
C ILE A 1057 -45.24 0.95 13.18
N CYS A 1058 -44.87 1.76 12.19
CA CYS A 1058 -43.49 1.72 11.63
C CYS A 1058 -42.41 1.91 12.69
N ASN A 1059 -42.62 2.82 13.64
CA ASN A 1059 -41.67 3.11 14.72
C ASN A 1059 -41.56 1.99 15.77
N THR A 1060 -42.47 1.02 15.77
CA THR A 1060 -42.45 -0.12 16.70
C THR A 1060 -41.63 -1.30 16.15
N ILE A 1061 -41.23 -1.24 14.88
CA ILE A 1061 -40.58 -2.34 14.18
C ILE A 1061 -39.10 -2.00 14.02
N PRO A 1062 -38.18 -2.68 14.73
CA PRO A 1062 -36.77 -2.26 14.84
C PRO A 1062 -36.05 -2.07 13.50
N TRP A 1063 -36.32 -2.94 12.52
CA TRP A 1063 -35.68 -2.87 11.19
C TRP A 1063 -36.32 -1.81 10.27
N MET A 1064 -37.51 -1.31 10.62
CA MET A 1064 -38.22 -0.23 9.92
C MET A 1064 -38.05 1.15 10.58
N MET A 1065 -37.38 1.24 11.72
CA MET A 1065 -37.09 2.53 12.38
C MET A 1065 -36.26 3.42 11.45
N TYR A 1066 -36.91 4.43 10.88
CA TYR A 1066 -36.39 5.43 9.97
C TYR A 1066 -37.01 6.77 10.38
N GLU A 1067 -36.31 7.89 10.23
CA GLU A 1067 -36.83 9.18 10.72
C GLU A 1067 -37.64 9.95 9.66
N HIS A 1068 -37.52 9.57 8.38
CA HIS A 1068 -38.04 10.36 7.26
C HIS A 1068 -39.14 9.65 6.44
N TRP A 1069 -39.70 8.53 6.89
CA TRP A 1069 -40.77 7.83 6.15
C TRP A 1069 -42.08 8.61 6.01
N ARG A 1070 -42.24 9.69 6.80
CA ARG A 1070 -43.35 10.65 6.68
C ARG A 1070 -42.99 11.91 5.88
N ASP A 1071 -41.77 11.99 5.37
CA ASP A 1071 -41.35 13.09 4.50
C ASP A 1071 -42.12 13.01 3.18
N LEU A 1072 -43.00 13.98 2.98
CA LEU A 1072 -43.88 14.05 1.81
C LEU A 1072 -43.08 14.27 0.52
N ASP A 1073 -41.90 14.91 0.62
CA ASP A 1073 -41.00 15.15 -0.51
C ASP A 1073 -40.21 13.90 -0.90
N LYS A 1074 -40.24 12.86 -0.06
CA LYS A 1074 -39.61 11.55 -0.29
C LYS A 1074 -40.61 10.41 -0.44
N GLY A 1075 -41.90 10.69 -0.18
CA GLY A 1075 -43.01 9.77 -0.36
C GLY A 1075 -43.67 9.40 0.95
N PHE A 1076 -44.98 9.53 1.04
CA PHE A 1076 -45.66 9.21 2.28
C PHE A 1076 -45.86 7.70 2.43
N ILE A 1077 -45.21 7.09 3.43
CA ILE A 1077 -45.43 5.68 3.77
C ILE A 1077 -45.97 5.55 5.21
N TYR A 1078 -46.53 4.39 5.54
CA TYR A 1078 -46.91 3.99 6.91
C TYR A 1078 -46.98 2.46 7.00
N CYS A 1079 -47.05 1.91 8.22
CA CYS A 1079 -47.01 0.46 8.44
C CYS A 1079 -48.25 -0.01 9.19
N CYS A 1080 -48.90 -1.07 8.71
CA CYS A 1080 -50.02 -1.72 9.40
C CYS A 1080 -49.61 -3.07 9.97
N LYS A 1081 -50.29 -3.48 11.04
CA LYS A 1081 -50.40 -4.91 11.37
C LYS A 1081 -51.13 -5.63 10.23
N LEU A 1082 -50.76 -6.89 9.98
CA LEU A 1082 -51.34 -7.67 8.86
C LEU A 1082 -52.86 -7.77 8.93
N LYS A 1083 -53.41 -7.99 10.12
CA LYS A 1083 -54.85 -8.04 10.33
C LYS A 1083 -55.51 -6.73 9.89
N ASP A 1084 -55.06 -5.60 10.42
CA ASP A 1084 -55.62 -4.28 10.13
C ASP A 1084 -55.49 -3.92 8.64
N PHE A 1085 -54.42 -4.36 7.98
CA PHE A 1085 -54.27 -4.25 6.52
C PHE A 1085 -55.33 -5.07 5.76
N GLU A 1086 -55.56 -6.33 6.16
CA GLU A 1086 -56.60 -7.17 5.55
C GLU A 1086 -57.99 -6.54 5.70
N GLU A 1087 -58.25 -5.91 6.85
CA GLU A 1087 -59.50 -5.20 7.13
C GLU A 1087 -59.68 -3.96 6.25
N ALA A 1088 -58.64 -3.12 6.18
CA ALA A 1088 -58.66 -1.84 5.50
C ALA A 1088 -58.83 -1.96 3.97
N PHE A 1089 -58.29 -3.02 3.37
CA PHE A 1089 -58.25 -3.19 1.91
C PHE A 1089 -59.22 -4.27 1.39
N ASP A 1090 -60.11 -4.77 2.24
CA ASP A 1090 -61.08 -5.84 1.94
C ASP A 1090 -60.41 -7.10 1.36
N TYR A 1091 -59.34 -7.52 2.04
CA TYR A 1091 -58.64 -8.79 1.80
C TYR A 1091 -59.09 -9.88 2.79
N TYR A 1092 -60.29 -9.75 3.38
CA TYR A 1092 -60.86 -10.77 4.27
C TYR A 1092 -61.09 -12.10 3.54
N GLY A 1093 -60.46 -13.17 4.01
CA GLY A 1093 -60.75 -14.54 3.58
C GLY A 1093 -59.77 -15.16 2.57
N TYR A 1094 -58.70 -14.46 2.17
CA TYR A 1094 -57.72 -15.02 1.26
C TYR A 1094 -56.64 -15.79 2.04
N GLN A 1095 -56.53 -17.11 1.81
CA GLN A 1095 -55.43 -17.96 2.32
C GLN A 1095 -54.03 -17.55 1.82
N CYS A 1096 -53.89 -16.41 1.13
CA CYS A 1096 -52.67 -16.02 0.43
C CYS A 1096 -51.57 -15.46 1.34
N PHE A 1097 -51.90 -14.89 2.51
CA PHE A 1097 -50.92 -14.23 3.39
C PHE A 1097 -50.58 -15.02 4.67
N LYS A 1098 -51.27 -16.14 4.92
CA LYS A 1098 -51.10 -17.00 6.11
C LYS A 1098 -50.03 -18.07 5.93
#